data_AF-A0AAW5XHZ9-F1
#
_entry.id   AF-A0AAW5XHZ9-F1
#
_cell.length_a   1.000
_cell.length_b   1.000
_cell.length_c   1.000
_cell.angle_alpha   90.00
_cell.angle_beta   90.00
_cell.angle_gamma   90.00
#
_symmetry.space_group_name_H-M   'P 1'
#
loop_
_entity.id
_entity.type
_entity.pdbx_description
1 polymer ?
#
loop_
_entity_poly.entity_id
_entity_poly.type
_entity_poly.pdbx_seq_one_letter_code
_entity_poly.pdbx_strand_id
1 'polypeptide(L)'
;MGNQHAMDLFEEEKKFIKAQVLHTIFHNEENLYSVVSMKVIETNETYDEKKVMINGHFPRMHEDEVFTLTGHFKDHPKYGKQYMVETFKKELPQTKAGMVQYLASDLFKGIGKRTAEKIVDHLGEHAISKIMDDPEALNGVVNKQKAQEIYETIVEHQGLEKVMSFLNGYGFGTKLSIKIYQQYKEMTLEVIRNNPYQLIEEVDGIGFGRADDIGRALGISGNHDDRVRAGCFYTLENVSLQLGHVYMRKDQLVRETMSLLNNQEGKVTEEDIVGCIETMQSEGKVIIEEERVYLATLFYSEKGVVKSIRRLMNQEETPSFPEAEVLKTLGEIEEQLNVQYAPFQQEAIQTALHKPMMLLTGGPGTGKTTVIKGIVEMYASLHGLSLNPNEYSDDNPFPILLTAPTGRAAKRMSESTGLPACTIHRLLGWTPEGSFQRNETDPVQGKLLIIDEFSMVDIWLANQLFKSLPTNIQVIVVGDEDQLPSVGPGQVLKDLLNAGAVPTVKLTEIYRQAEGSSVIQLAHAIKNGTLPPDLAQNQKDRSFIGCTGAQIVEVVKKVCENAKTKGFSARDVQVLAPMYRGPAGINVLNEALQEVFNPKREKSKEIAYGDVVYRRGDKVLQLVNQPESQVFNGDIGEIVSVFYAKENVEQQDMIIVSFDGIEVTYTKPDLNQITHAYCCSIHKSQGSEFPIVIMPIVKSYNRMLRRNLIYTGITRSKKFLIICGEEAAFQSGVNRLDDAMRQTTLASRLQESQGEVQMVTVNGEEMDVENISPYDFM
;
A
#
# COMPACT_ATOMS: atom_id res chain seq x y z
N MET A 1 -39.65 15.98 -36.40
CA MET A 1 -39.88 14.51 -36.50
C MET A 1 -38.85 13.97 -37.47
N GLY A 2 -37.87 13.21 -36.97
CA GLY A 2 -36.74 12.70 -37.76
C GLY A 2 -35.40 12.96 -37.09
N ASN A 3 -35.12 12.24 -36.00
CA ASN A 3 -33.77 11.84 -35.51
C ASN A 3 -33.84 11.15 -34.12
N GLN A 4 -34.82 10.26 -33.93
CA GLN A 4 -34.96 9.46 -32.69
C GLN A 4 -34.92 7.95 -32.94
N HIS A 5 -34.52 7.51 -34.14
CA HIS A 5 -34.53 6.09 -34.54
C HIS A 5 -33.19 5.61 -35.12
N ALA A 6 -32.05 6.03 -34.56
CA ALA A 6 -30.74 5.58 -35.01
C ALA A 6 -29.80 5.09 -33.87
N MET A 7 -30.37 4.60 -32.76
CA MET A 7 -29.63 3.99 -31.65
C MET A 7 -30.32 2.71 -31.14
N ASP A 8 -30.80 1.86 -32.06
CA ASP A 8 -31.58 0.68 -31.68
C ASP A 8 -31.21 -0.57 -32.50
N LEU A 9 -29.92 -0.71 -32.81
CA LEU A 9 -29.36 -1.93 -33.40
C LEU A 9 -28.04 -2.21 -32.66
N PHE A 10 -28.03 -3.30 -31.88
CA PHE A 10 -26.95 -3.82 -30.99
C PHE A 10 -27.03 -3.50 -29.48
N GLU A 11 -28.21 -3.46 -28.86
CA GLU A 11 -28.30 -3.86 -27.44
C GLU A 11 -28.56 -5.38 -27.40
N GLU A 12 -27.53 -6.17 -27.05
CA GLU A 12 -27.80 -7.49 -26.48
C GLU A 12 -28.69 -7.27 -25.24
N GLU A 13 -29.90 -7.82 -25.22
CA GLU A 13 -30.78 -7.72 -24.05
C GLU A 13 -30.02 -8.20 -22.82
N LYS A 14 -29.66 -7.28 -21.94
CA LYS A 14 -28.93 -7.61 -20.71
C LYS A 14 -29.77 -8.60 -19.90
N LYS A 15 -29.13 -9.67 -19.47
CA LYS A 15 -29.74 -10.69 -18.60
C LYS A 15 -30.14 -10.06 -17.27
N PHE A 16 -31.38 -10.30 -16.84
CA PHE A 16 -31.92 -9.73 -15.62
C PHE A 16 -32.78 -10.71 -14.81
N ILE A 17 -32.85 -10.45 -13.50
CA ILE A 17 -33.79 -11.07 -12.58
C ILE A 17 -34.54 -9.96 -11.85
N LYS A 18 -35.84 -9.88 -12.06
CA LYS A 18 -36.75 -9.08 -11.24
C LYS A 18 -37.27 -9.94 -10.10
N ALA A 19 -36.96 -9.57 -8.87
CA ALA A 19 -37.29 -10.36 -7.68
C ALA A 19 -37.70 -9.49 -6.49
N GLN A 20 -38.52 -10.07 -5.61
CA GLN A 20 -38.95 -9.48 -4.34
C GLN A 20 -38.07 -9.99 -3.20
N VAL A 21 -37.60 -9.09 -2.32
CA VAL A 21 -36.75 -9.44 -1.18
C VAL A 21 -37.56 -10.26 -0.17
N LEU A 22 -37.05 -11.43 0.21
CA LEU A 22 -37.64 -12.25 1.27
C LEU A 22 -36.98 -11.97 2.61
N HIS A 23 -35.65 -11.95 2.66
CA HIS A 23 -34.86 -11.55 3.83
C HIS A 23 -33.39 -11.36 3.43
N THR A 24 -32.71 -10.46 4.13
CA THR A 24 -31.27 -10.23 4.01
C THR A 24 -30.53 -11.14 4.99
N ILE A 25 -29.66 -12.00 4.49
CA ILE A 25 -28.93 -13.02 5.28
C ILE A 25 -27.67 -12.40 5.88
N PHE A 26 -26.99 -11.57 5.08
CA PHE A 26 -25.76 -10.89 5.49
C PHE A 26 -25.69 -9.53 4.80
N HIS A 27 -25.22 -8.51 5.53
CA HIS A 27 -24.90 -7.20 5.00
C HIS A 27 -23.67 -6.65 5.74
N ASN A 28 -22.71 -6.14 4.99
CA ASN A 28 -21.57 -5.40 5.52
C ASN A 28 -21.71 -3.92 5.13
N GLU A 29 -21.85 -3.04 6.12
CA GLU A 29 -22.03 -1.59 5.93
C GLU A 29 -20.79 -0.91 5.32
N GLU A 30 -19.57 -1.43 5.58
CA GLU A 30 -18.30 -0.84 5.13
C GLU A 30 -17.99 -1.11 3.67
N ASN A 31 -18.41 -2.24 3.10
CA ASN A 31 -18.13 -2.56 1.70
C ASN A 31 -19.40 -2.87 0.89
N LEU A 32 -20.56 -2.68 1.50
CA LEU A 32 -21.89 -2.93 0.94
C LEU A 32 -22.11 -4.36 0.45
N TYR A 33 -21.27 -5.32 0.84
CA TYR A 33 -21.43 -6.71 0.44
C TYR A 33 -22.66 -7.31 1.10
N SER A 34 -23.55 -7.85 0.28
CA SER A 34 -24.87 -8.31 0.66
C SER A 34 -25.16 -9.70 0.11
N VAL A 35 -25.79 -10.53 0.94
CA VAL A 35 -26.35 -11.83 0.55
C VAL A 35 -27.83 -11.82 0.90
N VAL A 36 -28.68 -11.93 -0.11
CA VAL A 36 -30.13 -11.73 0.01
C VAL A 36 -30.88 -12.89 -0.63
N SER A 37 -31.87 -13.43 0.07
CA SER A 37 -32.82 -14.38 -0.52
C SER A 37 -33.97 -13.61 -1.15
N MET A 38 -34.24 -13.83 -2.43
CA MET A 38 -35.31 -13.13 -3.16
C MET A 38 -36.23 -14.12 -3.87
N LYS A 39 -37.50 -13.74 -4.03
CA LYS A 39 -38.51 -14.47 -4.79
C LYS A 39 -38.57 -13.91 -6.21
N VAL A 40 -38.28 -14.74 -7.21
CA VAL A 40 -38.30 -14.34 -8.62
C VAL A 40 -39.73 -14.01 -9.04
N ILE A 41 -39.90 -12.83 -9.65
CA ILE A 41 -41.14 -12.36 -10.27
C ILE A 41 -41.06 -12.58 -11.78
N GLU A 42 -39.95 -12.16 -12.39
CA GLU A 42 -39.74 -12.16 -13.83
C GLU A 42 -38.24 -12.26 -14.14
N THR A 43 -37.85 -12.97 -15.19
CA THR A 43 -36.46 -13.07 -15.63
C THR A 43 -36.39 -13.50 -17.09
N ASN A 44 -35.37 -13.02 -17.81
CA ASN A 44 -35.00 -13.53 -19.14
C ASN A 44 -33.80 -14.50 -19.07
N GLU A 45 -33.36 -14.89 -17.87
CA GLU A 45 -32.35 -15.92 -17.67
C GLU A 45 -32.95 -17.32 -17.70
N THR A 46 -32.11 -18.31 -18.00
CA THR A 46 -32.49 -19.73 -17.91
C THR A 46 -32.50 -20.19 -16.44
N TYR A 47 -33.56 -19.81 -15.72
CA TYR A 47 -33.76 -20.10 -14.30
C TYR A 47 -35.25 -20.27 -13.93
N ASP A 48 -35.64 -21.50 -13.56
CA ASP A 48 -37.04 -21.88 -13.34
C ASP A 48 -37.45 -21.89 -11.85
N GLU A 49 -36.52 -21.63 -10.92
CA GLU A 49 -36.82 -21.66 -9.50
C GLU A 49 -37.49 -20.36 -9.02
N LYS A 50 -38.47 -20.48 -8.12
CA LYS A 50 -39.21 -19.34 -7.56
C LYS A 50 -38.40 -18.50 -6.56
N LYS A 51 -37.29 -19.02 -6.08
CA LYS A 51 -36.42 -18.36 -5.10
C LYS A 51 -35.01 -18.37 -5.64
N VAL A 52 -34.31 -17.26 -5.48
CA VAL A 52 -32.93 -17.09 -5.92
C VAL A 52 -32.11 -16.48 -4.78
N MET A 53 -30.87 -16.93 -4.67
CA MET A 53 -29.88 -16.34 -3.77
C MET A 53 -29.09 -15.29 -4.55
N ILE A 54 -29.13 -14.06 -4.08
CA ILE A 54 -28.50 -12.90 -4.69
C ILE A 54 -27.29 -12.50 -3.87
N ASN A 55 -26.15 -12.33 -4.54
CA ASN A 55 -24.91 -11.89 -3.93
C ASN A 55 -24.36 -10.70 -4.72
N GLY A 56 -23.87 -9.67 -4.03
CA GLY A 56 -23.25 -8.54 -4.69
C GLY A 56 -22.96 -7.41 -3.72
N HIS A 57 -22.62 -6.24 -4.26
CA HIS A 57 -22.42 -5.05 -3.47
C HIS A 57 -23.54 -4.05 -3.73
N PHE A 58 -24.42 -3.88 -2.76
CA PHE A 58 -25.61 -3.05 -2.84
C PHE A 58 -26.10 -2.74 -1.42
N PRO A 59 -26.85 -1.64 -1.22
CA PRO A 59 -27.27 -1.23 0.11
C PRO A 59 -28.18 -2.30 0.72
N ARG A 60 -28.37 -2.21 2.03
CA ARG A 60 -29.25 -3.14 2.74
C ARG A 60 -30.63 -3.12 2.10
N MET A 61 -31.03 -4.29 1.58
CA MET A 61 -32.36 -4.50 1.02
C MET A 61 -33.33 -4.86 2.13
N HIS A 62 -34.51 -4.24 2.13
CA HIS A 62 -35.57 -4.51 3.10
C HIS A 62 -36.57 -5.53 2.56
N GLU A 63 -37.23 -6.26 3.46
CA GLU A 63 -38.26 -7.23 3.09
C GLU A 63 -39.37 -6.56 2.25
N ASP A 64 -39.93 -7.34 1.33
CA ASP A 64 -40.97 -6.94 0.38
C ASP A 64 -40.57 -5.92 -0.71
N GLU A 65 -39.36 -5.36 -0.66
CA GLU A 65 -38.86 -4.51 -1.74
C GLU A 65 -38.65 -5.31 -3.04
N VAL A 66 -38.91 -4.69 -4.19
CA VAL A 66 -38.73 -5.33 -5.50
C VAL A 66 -37.55 -4.69 -6.21
N PHE A 67 -36.67 -5.53 -6.77
CA PHE A 67 -35.51 -5.08 -7.51
C PHE A 67 -35.42 -5.80 -8.86
N THR A 68 -34.93 -5.08 -9.86
CA THR A 68 -34.45 -5.62 -11.13
C THR A 68 -32.93 -5.68 -11.08
N LEU A 69 -32.36 -6.88 -11.18
CA LEU A 69 -30.94 -7.16 -10.98
C LEU A 69 -30.31 -7.66 -12.27
N THR A 70 -29.20 -7.06 -12.72
CA THR A 70 -28.42 -7.58 -13.85
C THR A 70 -27.09 -8.14 -13.35
N GLY A 71 -26.63 -9.21 -13.99
CA GLY A 71 -25.46 -9.94 -13.55
C GLY A 71 -25.39 -11.33 -14.16
N HIS A 72 -24.74 -12.26 -13.45
CA HIS A 72 -24.53 -13.62 -13.95
C HIS A 72 -24.62 -14.66 -12.84
N PHE A 73 -25.06 -15.87 -13.19
CA PHE A 73 -25.08 -16.98 -12.25
C PHE A 73 -23.67 -17.53 -11.99
N LYS A 74 -23.42 -17.89 -10.73
CA LYS A 74 -22.21 -18.57 -10.28
C LYS A 74 -22.59 -19.67 -9.28
N ASP A 75 -22.05 -20.85 -9.48
CA ASP A 75 -22.30 -21.98 -8.58
C ASP A 75 -21.43 -21.85 -7.32
N HIS A 76 -22.10 -21.74 -6.16
CA HIS A 76 -21.43 -21.76 -4.87
C HIS A 76 -21.32 -23.19 -4.32
N PRO A 77 -20.13 -23.66 -3.92
CA PRO A 77 -19.90 -25.05 -3.49
C PRO A 77 -20.81 -25.54 -2.35
N LYS A 78 -21.22 -24.65 -1.45
CA LYS A 78 -22.05 -24.93 -0.26
C LYS A 78 -23.53 -24.58 -0.41
N TYR A 79 -23.85 -23.58 -1.23
CA TYR A 79 -25.16 -22.91 -1.22
C TYR A 79 -25.90 -23.01 -2.56
N GLY A 80 -25.33 -23.74 -3.53
CA GLY A 80 -25.92 -23.92 -4.84
C GLY A 80 -25.76 -22.69 -5.74
N LYS A 81 -26.62 -22.61 -6.76
CA LYS A 81 -26.58 -21.58 -7.79
C LYS A 81 -26.96 -20.21 -7.19
N GLN A 82 -26.06 -19.24 -7.28
CA GLN A 82 -26.26 -17.87 -6.78
C GLN A 82 -26.15 -16.88 -7.95
N TYR A 83 -26.88 -15.78 -7.88
CA TYR A 83 -26.82 -14.72 -8.88
C TYR A 83 -25.90 -13.60 -8.39
N MET A 84 -24.81 -13.37 -9.12
CA MET A 84 -23.83 -12.34 -8.84
C MET A 84 -24.27 -11.04 -9.50
N VAL A 85 -24.66 -10.05 -8.69
CA VAL A 85 -25.19 -8.76 -9.16
C VAL A 85 -24.06 -7.84 -9.59
N GLU A 86 -24.17 -7.31 -10.80
CA GLU A 86 -23.31 -6.26 -11.35
C GLU A 86 -23.99 -4.89 -11.24
N THR A 87 -25.28 -4.82 -11.59
CA THR A 87 -26.11 -3.63 -11.38
C THR A 87 -27.47 -4.03 -10.83
N PHE A 88 -28.09 -3.11 -10.10
CA PHE A 88 -29.41 -3.29 -9.52
C PHE A 88 -30.24 -2.04 -9.77
N LYS A 89 -31.55 -2.23 -9.81
CA LYS A 89 -32.54 -1.17 -9.89
C LYS A 89 -33.67 -1.43 -8.92
N LYS A 90 -33.98 -0.49 -8.04
CA LYS A 90 -35.13 -0.57 -7.15
C LYS A 90 -36.40 -0.27 -7.95
N GLU A 91 -37.33 -1.21 -7.98
CA GLU A 91 -38.60 -1.04 -8.67
C GLU A 91 -39.53 -0.21 -7.79
N LEU A 92 -39.80 1.02 -8.23
CA LEU A 92 -40.81 1.86 -7.59
C LEU A 92 -42.22 1.36 -7.91
N PRO A 93 -43.19 1.50 -6.99
CA PRO A 93 -44.56 1.12 -7.26
C PRO A 93 -45.14 1.94 -8.43
N GLN A 94 -45.71 1.27 -9.43
CA GLN A 94 -46.31 1.92 -10.61
C GLN A 94 -47.81 2.23 -10.46
N THR A 95 -48.38 2.02 -9.28
CA THR A 95 -49.81 2.30 -9.03
C THR A 95 -49.95 3.34 -7.93
N LYS A 96 -51.00 4.18 -7.99
CA LYS A 96 -51.29 5.16 -6.92
C LYS A 96 -51.36 4.50 -5.54
N ALA A 97 -52.03 3.35 -5.45
CA ALA A 97 -52.17 2.61 -4.20
C ALA A 97 -50.80 2.15 -3.65
N GLY A 98 -49.91 1.66 -4.53
CA GLY A 98 -48.55 1.27 -4.15
C GLY A 98 -47.68 2.46 -3.74
N MET A 99 -47.80 3.59 -4.43
CA MET A 99 -47.06 4.82 -4.07
C MET A 99 -47.47 5.36 -2.69
N VAL A 100 -48.78 5.32 -2.39
CA VAL A 100 -49.29 5.70 -1.06
C VAL A 100 -48.74 4.77 0.02
N GLN A 101 -48.67 3.47 -0.24
CA GLN A 101 -48.11 2.51 0.71
C GLN A 101 -46.60 2.71 0.92
N TYR A 102 -45.86 3.01 -0.15
CA TYR A 102 -44.44 3.29 -0.08
C TYR A 102 -44.13 4.53 0.75
N LEU A 103 -44.80 5.65 0.48
CA LEU A 103 -44.64 6.89 1.24
C LEU A 103 -45.14 6.79 2.69
N ALA A 104 -46.08 5.87 2.98
CA ALA A 104 -46.61 5.64 4.32
C ALA A 104 -45.87 4.53 5.10
N SER A 105 -44.78 3.99 4.55
CA SER A 105 -43.96 2.97 5.20
C SER A 105 -43.07 3.55 6.29
N ASP A 106 -42.49 2.67 7.11
CA ASP A 106 -41.55 3.06 8.18
C ASP A 106 -40.28 3.75 7.66
N LEU A 107 -40.06 3.72 6.34
CA LEU A 107 -39.01 4.47 5.64
C LEU A 107 -39.16 5.99 5.87
N PHE A 108 -40.39 6.50 5.88
CA PHE A 108 -40.68 7.92 5.99
C PHE A 108 -41.29 8.25 7.35
N LYS A 109 -40.42 8.52 8.33
CA LYS A 109 -40.84 8.82 9.71
C LYS A 109 -41.85 9.98 9.76
N GLY A 110 -43.04 9.69 10.28
CA GLY A 110 -44.09 10.71 10.44
C GLY A 110 -44.93 10.97 9.19
N ILE A 111 -44.81 10.19 8.12
CA ILE A 111 -45.73 10.20 6.97
C ILE A 111 -46.78 9.10 7.15
N GLY A 112 -47.97 9.51 7.61
CA GLY A 112 -49.12 8.61 7.66
C GLY A 112 -49.82 8.49 6.31
N LYS A 113 -50.66 7.46 6.16
CA LYS A 113 -51.44 7.17 4.95
C LYS A 113 -52.14 8.40 4.33
N ARG A 114 -52.73 9.28 5.15
CA ARG A 114 -53.40 10.51 4.68
C ARG A 114 -52.46 11.53 4.05
N THR A 115 -51.23 11.64 4.56
CA THR A 115 -50.22 12.56 4.01
C THR A 115 -49.65 11.98 2.72
N ALA A 116 -49.39 10.67 2.70
CA ALA A 116 -48.98 9.96 1.49
C ALA A 116 -50.03 10.08 0.37
N GLU A 117 -51.32 9.91 0.67
CA GLU A 117 -52.44 10.14 -0.27
C GLU A 117 -52.39 11.56 -0.86
N LYS A 118 -52.22 12.60 -0.02
CA LYS A 118 -52.11 13.98 -0.51
C LYS A 118 -50.92 14.21 -1.44
N ILE A 119 -49.77 13.62 -1.14
CA ILE A 119 -48.56 13.74 -1.98
C ILE A 119 -48.80 13.06 -3.33
N VAL A 120 -49.36 11.85 -3.34
CA VAL A 120 -49.64 11.09 -4.57
C VAL A 120 -50.78 11.73 -5.39
N ASP A 121 -51.77 12.32 -4.74
CA ASP A 121 -52.85 13.05 -5.43
C ASP A 121 -52.33 14.32 -6.10
N HIS A 122 -51.36 15.00 -5.48
CA HIS A 122 -50.75 16.20 -6.03
C HIS A 122 -49.76 15.90 -7.16
N LEU A 123 -48.86 14.92 -6.97
CA LEU A 123 -47.75 14.66 -7.88
C LEU A 123 -48.03 13.54 -8.90
N GLY A 124 -49.05 12.71 -8.64
CA GLY A 124 -49.45 11.59 -9.48
C GLY A 124 -48.62 10.33 -9.26
N GLU A 125 -48.72 9.39 -10.20
CA GLU A 125 -48.10 8.05 -10.15
C GLU A 125 -46.56 8.09 -10.22
N HIS A 126 -45.98 9.23 -10.59
CA HIS A 126 -44.52 9.46 -10.65
C HIS A 126 -44.04 10.41 -9.55
N ALA A 127 -44.71 10.43 -8.39
CA ALA A 127 -44.39 11.33 -7.28
C ALA A 127 -42.91 11.31 -6.88
N ILE A 128 -42.32 10.13 -6.74
CA ILE A 128 -40.91 9.96 -6.34
C ILE A 128 -39.94 10.56 -7.36
N SER A 129 -40.17 10.33 -8.66
CA SER A 129 -39.33 10.91 -9.72
C SER A 129 -39.40 12.44 -9.72
N LYS A 130 -40.60 13.01 -9.58
CA LYS A 130 -40.78 14.47 -9.53
C LYS A 130 -40.13 15.11 -8.31
N ILE A 131 -40.16 14.45 -7.15
CA ILE A 131 -39.49 14.94 -5.94
C ILE A 131 -37.97 14.93 -6.12
N MET A 132 -37.40 13.92 -6.80
CA MET A 132 -35.96 13.89 -7.09
C MET A 132 -35.53 14.95 -8.10
N ASP A 133 -36.36 15.24 -9.09
CA ASP A 133 -36.03 16.20 -10.17
C ASP A 133 -36.23 17.66 -9.74
N ASP A 134 -37.11 17.91 -8.76
CA ASP A 134 -37.41 19.23 -8.21
C ASP A 134 -37.60 19.17 -6.68
N PRO A 135 -36.62 19.65 -5.89
CA PRO A 135 -36.72 19.72 -4.42
C PRO A 135 -37.92 20.56 -3.93
N GLU A 136 -38.44 21.47 -4.76
CA GLU A 136 -39.59 22.29 -4.44
C GLU A 136 -40.94 21.63 -4.76
N ALA A 137 -40.95 20.43 -5.36
CA ALA A 137 -42.17 19.74 -5.78
C ALA A 137 -43.18 19.46 -4.64
N LEU A 138 -42.72 19.47 -3.38
CA LEU A 138 -43.55 19.25 -2.20
C LEU A 138 -44.07 20.54 -1.54
N ASN A 139 -43.72 21.72 -2.09
CA ASN A 139 -44.15 23.01 -1.58
C ASN A 139 -45.68 23.13 -1.58
N GLY A 140 -46.25 23.40 -0.40
CA GLY A 140 -47.70 23.56 -0.23
C GLY A 140 -48.49 22.26 0.03
N VAL A 141 -47.85 21.09 -0.07
CA VAL A 141 -48.46 19.79 0.30
C VAL A 141 -48.07 19.38 1.72
N VAL A 142 -46.81 19.60 2.08
CA VAL A 142 -46.25 19.40 3.43
C VAL A 142 -45.47 20.64 3.86
N ASN A 143 -45.07 20.73 5.14
CA ASN A 143 -44.24 21.83 5.60
C ASN A 143 -42.80 21.68 5.06
N LYS A 144 -42.02 22.78 5.05
CA LYS A 144 -40.66 22.80 4.47
C LYS A 144 -39.72 21.77 5.10
N GLN A 145 -39.75 21.61 6.42
CA GLN A 145 -38.91 20.64 7.13
C GLN A 145 -39.21 19.20 6.68
N LYS A 146 -40.49 18.85 6.56
CA LYS A 146 -40.92 17.52 6.13
C LYS A 146 -40.71 17.27 4.64
N ALA A 147 -40.82 18.32 3.81
CA ALA A 147 -40.44 18.24 2.40
C ALA A 147 -38.96 17.87 2.26
N GLN A 148 -38.11 18.54 3.03
CA GLN A 148 -36.67 18.27 3.07
C GLN A 148 -36.37 16.85 3.55
N GLU A 149 -36.97 16.41 4.66
CA GLU A 149 -36.79 15.04 5.19
C GLU A 149 -37.22 13.96 4.18
N ILE A 150 -38.34 14.17 3.45
CA ILE A 150 -38.79 13.24 2.41
C ILE A 150 -37.81 13.24 1.23
N TYR A 151 -37.34 14.41 0.81
CA TYR A 151 -36.37 14.54 -0.28
C TYR A 151 -35.06 13.81 0.07
N GLU A 152 -34.48 14.09 1.24
CA GLU A 152 -33.26 13.44 1.75
C GLU A 152 -33.43 11.93 1.82
N THR A 153 -34.52 11.43 2.40
CA THR A 153 -34.80 9.98 2.48
C THR A 153 -34.91 9.33 1.08
N ILE A 154 -35.51 10.03 0.10
CA ILE A 154 -35.60 9.51 -1.28
C ILE A 154 -34.23 9.49 -1.94
N VAL A 155 -33.45 10.57 -1.79
CA VAL A 155 -32.09 10.68 -2.35
C VAL A 155 -31.16 9.67 -1.73
N GLU A 156 -31.21 9.45 -0.42
CA GLU A 156 -30.45 8.43 0.30
C GLU A 156 -30.75 7.03 -0.26
N HIS A 157 -32.03 6.69 -0.41
CA HIS A 157 -32.45 5.35 -0.86
C HIS A 157 -32.38 5.11 -2.37
N GLN A 158 -32.22 6.13 -3.21
CA GLN A 158 -32.18 6.03 -4.68
C GLN A 158 -30.86 6.51 -5.31
N GLY A 159 -30.06 7.30 -4.59
CA GLY A 159 -28.84 7.93 -5.09
C GLY A 159 -27.76 6.90 -5.44
N LEU A 160 -27.60 5.87 -4.59
CA LEU A 160 -26.61 4.82 -4.79
C LEU A 160 -26.81 4.04 -6.09
N GLU A 161 -28.06 3.70 -6.44
CA GLU A 161 -28.38 3.05 -7.71
C GLU A 161 -27.90 3.89 -8.90
N LYS A 162 -28.30 5.18 -8.93
CA LYS A 162 -27.96 6.06 -10.04
C LYS A 162 -26.45 6.25 -10.16
N VAL A 163 -25.75 6.39 -9.03
CA VAL A 163 -24.29 6.48 -8.98
C VAL A 163 -23.64 5.22 -9.54
N MET A 164 -24.07 4.04 -9.10
CA MET A 164 -23.52 2.76 -9.55
C MET A 164 -23.77 2.53 -11.05
N SER A 165 -24.97 2.81 -11.53
CA SER A 165 -25.32 2.66 -12.95
C SER A 165 -24.51 3.63 -13.82
N PHE A 166 -24.38 4.88 -13.37
CA PHE A 166 -23.60 5.90 -14.08
C PHE A 166 -22.13 5.48 -14.18
N LEU A 167 -21.50 5.17 -13.03
CA LEU A 167 -20.08 4.82 -12.97
C LEU A 167 -19.74 3.53 -13.73
N ASN A 168 -20.56 2.48 -13.61
CA ASN A 168 -20.37 1.25 -14.39
C ASN A 168 -20.46 1.51 -15.91
N GLY A 169 -21.31 2.45 -16.34
CA GLY A 169 -21.41 2.86 -17.75
C GLY A 169 -20.10 3.41 -18.33
N TYR A 170 -19.24 3.98 -17.49
CA TYR A 170 -17.90 4.46 -17.85
C TYR A 170 -16.78 3.49 -17.44
N GLY A 171 -17.11 2.23 -17.16
CA GLY A 171 -16.12 1.18 -16.87
C GLY A 171 -15.51 1.23 -15.47
N PHE A 172 -16.11 1.98 -14.54
CA PHE A 172 -15.76 1.88 -13.12
C PHE A 172 -16.41 0.62 -12.56
N GLY A 173 -15.60 -0.42 -12.34
CA GLY A 173 -16.12 -1.65 -11.73
C GLY A 173 -16.67 -1.40 -10.33
N THR A 174 -17.55 -2.29 -9.87
CA THR A 174 -18.33 -2.15 -8.62
C THR A 174 -17.51 -1.70 -7.41
N LYS A 175 -16.33 -2.26 -7.18
CA LYS A 175 -15.46 -1.88 -6.04
C LYS A 175 -15.04 -0.41 -6.07
N LEU A 176 -14.71 0.12 -7.24
CA LEU A 176 -14.29 1.51 -7.40
C LEU A 176 -15.50 2.44 -7.27
N SER A 177 -16.64 2.04 -7.81
CA SER A 177 -17.90 2.77 -7.68
C SER A 177 -18.36 2.90 -6.23
N ILE A 178 -18.14 1.88 -5.41
CA ILE A 178 -18.39 1.93 -3.96
C ILE A 178 -17.47 2.95 -3.30
N LYS A 179 -16.17 2.93 -3.61
CA LYS A 179 -15.23 3.91 -3.05
C LYS A 179 -15.63 5.35 -3.38
N ILE A 180 -15.98 5.61 -4.64
CA ILE A 180 -16.44 6.94 -5.07
C ILE A 180 -17.71 7.35 -4.32
N TYR A 181 -18.68 6.43 -4.20
CA TYR A 181 -19.88 6.70 -3.43
C TYR A 181 -19.60 6.90 -1.94
N GLN A 182 -18.65 6.18 -1.35
CA GLN A 182 -18.29 6.35 0.05
C GLN A 182 -17.69 7.72 0.34
N GLN A 183 -16.92 8.25 -0.62
CA GLN A 183 -16.30 9.58 -0.52
C GLN A 183 -17.35 10.70 -0.57
N TYR A 184 -18.25 10.68 -1.56
CA TYR A 184 -19.16 11.80 -1.82
C TYR A 184 -20.62 11.56 -1.43
N LYS A 185 -20.98 10.31 -1.14
CA LYS A 185 -22.35 9.88 -0.83
C LYS A 185 -23.35 10.38 -1.87
N GLU A 186 -24.35 11.13 -1.45
CA GLU A 186 -25.43 11.63 -2.30
C GLU A 186 -24.94 12.67 -3.31
N MET A 187 -23.83 13.36 -3.00
CA MET A 187 -23.23 14.39 -3.85
C MET A 187 -22.42 13.81 -5.02
N THR A 188 -22.22 12.49 -5.10
CA THR A 188 -21.34 11.87 -6.11
C THR A 188 -21.67 12.32 -7.54
N LEU A 189 -22.95 12.28 -7.95
CA LEU A 189 -23.31 12.66 -9.32
C LEU A 189 -23.13 14.15 -9.58
N GLU A 190 -23.35 15.00 -8.58
CA GLU A 190 -23.16 16.44 -8.69
C GLU A 190 -21.67 16.78 -8.84
N VAL A 191 -20.84 16.22 -7.97
CA VAL A 191 -19.37 16.35 -8.03
C VAL A 191 -18.86 15.94 -9.41
N ILE A 192 -19.28 14.78 -9.91
CA ILE A 192 -18.84 14.27 -11.22
C ILE A 192 -19.32 15.17 -12.37
N ARG A 193 -20.55 15.69 -12.30
CA ARG A 193 -21.09 16.59 -13.33
C ARG A 193 -20.38 17.94 -13.36
N ASN A 194 -20.00 18.45 -12.19
CA ASN A 194 -19.30 19.73 -12.05
C ASN A 194 -17.83 19.60 -12.49
N ASN A 195 -17.12 18.61 -11.95
CA ASN A 195 -15.74 18.31 -12.30
C ASN A 195 -15.41 16.82 -12.08
N PRO A 196 -15.42 15.99 -13.15
CA PRO A 196 -15.14 14.56 -13.03
C PRO A 196 -13.67 14.27 -12.68
N TYR A 197 -12.77 15.24 -12.84
CA TYR A 197 -11.36 15.06 -12.54
C TYR A 197 -11.05 15.16 -11.04
N GLN A 198 -11.97 15.68 -10.22
CA GLN A 198 -11.86 15.65 -8.76
C GLN A 198 -11.72 14.21 -8.22
N LEU A 199 -12.28 13.23 -8.95
CA LEU A 199 -12.12 11.82 -8.68
C LEU A 199 -10.65 11.34 -8.63
N ILE A 200 -9.76 11.97 -9.41
CA ILE A 200 -8.33 11.62 -9.43
C ILE A 200 -7.66 12.03 -8.12
N GLU A 201 -8.03 13.19 -7.58
CA GLU A 201 -7.37 13.79 -6.41
C GLU A 201 -7.83 13.13 -5.11
N GLU A 202 -9.10 12.72 -5.01
CA GLU A 202 -9.70 12.34 -3.73
C GLU A 202 -10.05 10.85 -3.62
N VAL A 203 -9.94 10.06 -4.69
CA VAL A 203 -10.30 8.64 -4.66
C VAL A 203 -9.18 7.77 -5.21
N ASP A 204 -8.56 7.02 -4.30
CA ASP A 204 -7.46 6.11 -4.61
C ASP A 204 -7.79 5.08 -5.70
N GLY A 205 -6.92 5.03 -6.71
CA GLY A 205 -6.96 4.03 -7.79
C GLY A 205 -7.75 4.46 -9.02
N ILE A 206 -8.17 5.73 -9.09
CA ILE A 206 -8.73 6.33 -10.30
C ILE A 206 -7.60 6.91 -11.15
N GLY A 207 -7.44 6.37 -12.35
CA GLY A 207 -6.46 6.90 -13.31
C GLY A 207 -7.05 8.00 -14.19
N PHE A 208 -6.18 8.89 -14.71
CA PHE A 208 -6.57 10.00 -15.59
C PHE A 208 -7.49 9.58 -16.74
N GLY A 209 -7.17 8.48 -17.43
CA GLY A 209 -7.95 8.05 -18.61
C GLY A 209 -9.44 7.82 -18.33
N ARG A 210 -9.80 7.20 -17.21
CA ARG A 210 -11.22 6.96 -16.87
C ARG A 210 -11.96 8.25 -16.52
N ALA A 211 -11.29 9.18 -15.84
CA ALA A 211 -11.87 10.49 -15.56
C ALA A 211 -11.99 11.34 -16.84
N ASP A 212 -11.02 11.24 -17.75
CA ASP A 212 -11.02 11.93 -19.06
C ASP A 212 -12.16 11.40 -19.97
N ASP A 213 -12.49 10.11 -19.88
CA ASP A 213 -13.64 9.54 -20.60
C ASP A 213 -14.98 10.13 -20.12
N ILE A 214 -15.15 10.34 -18.80
CA ILE A 214 -16.32 11.04 -18.25
C ILE A 214 -16.28 12.52 -18.65
N GLY A 215 -15.13 13.19 -18.49
CA GLY A 215 -14.93 14.59 -18.87
C GLY A 215 -15.37 14.86 -20.30
N ARG A 216 -14.91 14.03 -21.24
CA ARG A 216 -15.29 14.13 -22.66
C ARG A 216 -16.79 13.99 -22.86
N ALA A 217 -17.46 13.05 -22.18
CA ALA A 217 -18.90 12.88 -22.27
C ALA A 217 -19.69 14.08 -21.71
N LEU A 218 -19.10 14.82 -20.77
CA LEU A 218 -19.64 16.05 -20.21
C LEU A 218 -19.22 17.32 -20.99
N GLY A 219 -18.43 17.17 -22.07
CA GLY A 219 -17.95 18.28 -22.89
C GLY A 219 -16.64 18.93 -22.44
N ILE A 220 -16.02 18.41 -21.38
CA ILE A 220 -14.71 18.86 -20.86
C ILE A 220 -13.62 18.12 -21.65
N SER A 221 -13.02 18.78 -22.65
CA SER A 221 -12.06 18.17 -23.59
C SER A 221 -11.01 19.18 -24.08
N GLY A 222 -9.99 18.71 -24.81
CA GLY A 222 -8.94 19.60 -25.33
C GLY A 222 -8.17 20.35 -24.24
N ASN A 223 -8.12 21.68 -24.34
CA ASN A 223 -7.39 22.58 -23.44
C ASN A 223 -8.26 23.15 -22.30
N HIS A 224 -9.38 22.51 -21.97
CA HIS A 224 -10.20 22.94 -20.83
C HIS A 224 -9.39 22.90 -19.52
N ASP A 225 -9.45 23.97 -18.73
CA ASP A 225 -8.61 24.17 -17.53
C ASP A 225 -8.67 23.00 -16.55
N ASP A 226 -9.88 22.50 -16.20
CA ASP A 226 -10.03 21.33 -15.32
C ASP A 226 -9.30 20.08 -15.83
N ARG A 227 -9.34 19.82 -17.13
CA ARG A 227 -8.65 18.69 -17.75
C ARG A 227 -7.14 18.87 -17.69
N VAL A 228 -6.64 20.07 -18.00
CA VAL A 228 -5.20 20.37 -18.01
C VAL A 228 -4.64 20.34 -16.59
N ARG A 229 -5.32 20.94 -15.61
CA ARG A 229 -4.96 20.89 -14.18
C ARG A 229 -4.90 19.45 -13.68
N ALA A 230 -5.92 18.66 -13.97
CA ALA A 230 -5.95 17.25 -13.62
C ALA A 230 -4.81 16.46 -14.26
N GLY A 231 -4.47 16.78 -15.52
CA GLY A 231 -3.33 16.19 -16.22
C GLY A 231 -2.00 16.54 -15.54
N CYS A 232 -1.83 17.79 -15.10
CA CYS A 232 -0.65 18.24 -14.36
C CYS A 232 -0.53 17.52 -13.02
N PHE A 233 -1.61 17.51 -12.23
CA PHE A 233 -1.65 16.86 -10.92
C PHE A 233 -1.37 15.36 -11.04
N TYR A 234 -2.09 14.66 -11.92
CA TYR A 234 -1.91 13.23 -12.16
C TYR A 234 -0.48 12.91 -12.63
N THR A 235 0.09 13.71 -13.53
CA THR A 235 1.46 13.49 -14.01
C THR A 235 2.45 13.65 -12.87
N LEU A 236 2.34 14.74 -12.11
CA LEU A 236 3.20 15.00 -10.96
C LEU A 236 3.13 13.87 -9.92
N GLU A 237 1.91 13.50 -9.51
CA GLU A 237 1.67 12.42 -8.56
C GLU A 237 2.18 11.07 -9.05
N ASN A 238 1.81 10.68 -10.27
CA ASN A 238 2.19 9.39 -10.82
C ASN A 238 3.71 9.27 -11.01
N VAL A 239 4.40 10.33 -11.44
CA VAL A 239 5.86 10.33 -11.56
C VAL A 239 6.52 10.28 -10.19
N SER A 240 6.03 11.08 -9.23
CA SER A 240 6.50 11.04 -7.84
C SER A 240 6.40 9.63 -7.26
N LEU A 241 5.26 8.94 -7.43
CA LEU A 241 5.05 7.58 -6.93
C LEU A 241 5.87 6.53 -7.68
N GLN A 242 5.98 6.62 -9.02
CA GLN A 242 6.67 5.59 -9.82
C GLN A 242 8.19 5.70 -9.77
N LEU A 243 8.73 6.92 -9.74
CA LEU A 243 10.19 7.17 -9.75
C LEU A 243 10.72 7.51 -8.35
N GLY A 244 9.84 7.77 -7.38
CA GLY A 244 10.20 8.16 -6.02
C GLY A 244 10.66 9.61 -5.91
N HIS A 245 10.23 10.49 -6.82
CA HIS A 245 10.59 11.92 -6.82
C HIS A 245 9.72 12.71 -5.83
N VAL A 246 10.32 13.64 -5.09
CA VAL A 246 9.61 14.57 -4.20
C VAL A 246 9.13 15.80 -4.96
N TYR A 247 9.89 16.21 -5.98
CA TYR A 247 9.53 17.26 -6.93
C TYR A 247 9.79 16.82 -8.36
N MET A 248 9.22 17.54 -9.32
CA MET A 248 9.62 17.50 -10.73
C MET A 248 10.11 18.87 -11.17
N ARG A 249 11.04 18.92 -12.13
CA ARG A 249 11.35 20.21 -12.77
C ARG A 249 10.18 20.68 -13.62
N LYS A 250 9.94 21.99 -13.67
CA LYS A 250 8.83 22.60 -14.44
C LYS A 250 8.84 22.13 -15.90
N ASP A 251 10.01 22.13 -16.55
CA ASP A 251 10.18 21.68 -17.94
C ASP A 251 9.87 20.19 -18.16
N GLN A 252 10.16 19.36 -17.16
CA GLN A 252 9.82 17.93 -17.19
C GLN A 252 8.32 17.71 -17.05
N LEU A 253 7.69 18.38 -16.07
CA LEU A 253 6.25 18.27 -15.82
C LEU A 253 5.44 18.71 -17.04
N VAL A 254 5.81 19.83 -17.67
CA VAL A 254 5.19 20.31 -18.91
C VAL A 254 5.28 19.25 -20.01
N ARG A 255 6.47 18.70 -20.27
CA ARG A 255 6.69 17.73 -21.35
C ARG A 255 5.90 16.44 -21.14
N GLU A 256 5.89 15.91 -19.92
CA GLU A 256 5.19 14.67 -19.61
C GLU A 256 3.67 14.87 -19.63
N THR A 257 3.18 15.99 -19.10
CA THR A 257 1.75 16.34 -19.14
C THR A 257 1.28 16.56 -20.57
N MET A 258 2.08 17.26 -21.39
CA MET A 258 1.78 17.47 -22.81
C MET A 258 1.69 16.12 -23.55
N SER A 259 2.58 15.17 -23.27
CA SER A 259 2.51 13.82 -23.83
C SER A 259 1.24 13.10 -23.38
N LEU A 260 0.84 13.20 -22.12
CA LEU A 260 -0.38 12.59 -21.60
C LEU A 260 -1.63 13.13 -22.31
N LEU A 261 -1.76 14.46 -22.36
CA LEU A 261 -2.97 15.15 -22.84
C LEU A 261 -3.14 15.09 -24.35
N ASN A 262 -2.03 15.17 -25.11
CA ASN A 262 -2.05 15.22 -26.58
C ASN A 262 -1.97 13.84 -27.25
N ASN A 263 -1.79 12.74 -26.49
CA ASN A 263 -1.78 11.38 -27.06
C ASN A 263 -3.09 11.02 -27.79
N GLN A 264 -4.21 11.65 -27.41
CA GLN A 264 -5.52 11.43 -28.05
C GLN A 264 -6.03 12.67 -28.80
N GLU A 265 -5.90 13.86 -28.18
CA GLU A 265 -6.39 15.12 -28.71
C GLU A 265 -5.28 16.17 -28.68
N GLY A 266 -4.56 16.36 -29.79
CA GLY A 266 -3.42 17.28 -29.90
C GLY A 266 -3.79 18.76 -29.90
N LYS A 267 -4.37 19.27 -28.81
CA LYS A 267 -4.86 20.65 -28.69
C LYS A 267 -4.27 21.44 -27.51
N VAL A 268 -3.53 20.79 -26.60
CA VAL A 268 -2.98 21.45 -25.41
C VAL A 268 -1.58 21.97 -25.70
N THR A 269 -1.34 23.24 -25.43
CA THR A 269 -0.04 23.91 -25.59
C THR A 269 0.75 23.95 -24.28
N GLU A 270 2.03 24.31 -24.37
CA GLU A 270 2.87 24.55 -23.18
C GLU A 270 2.35 25.72 -22.34
N GLU A 271 1.85 26.78 -22.97
CA GLU A 271 1.29 27.96 -22.28
C GLU A 271 0.06 27.58 -21.43
N ASP A 272 -0.83 26.72 -21.96
CA ASP A 272 -2.00 26.22 -21.22
C ASP A 272 -1.57 25.48 -19.94
N ILE A 273 -0.55 24.63 -20.05
CA ILE A 273 -0.04 23.83 -18.92
C ILE A 273 0.63 24.73 -17.88
N VAL A 274 1.46 25.69 -18.30
CA VAL A 274 2.14 26.61 -17.38
C VAL A 274 1.13 27.47 -16.62
N GLY A 275 0.12 28.03 -17.30
CA GLY A 275 -0.95 28.79 -16.66
C GLY A 275 -1.76 27.96 -15.65
N CYS A 276 -2.02 26.70 -15.97
CA CYS A 276 -2.67 25.76 -15.04
C CYS A 276 -1.81 25.45 -13.81
N ILE A 277 -0.50 25.26 -13.97
CA ILE A 277 0.43 25.04 -12.85
C ILE A 277 0.44 26.25 -11.90
N GLU A 278 0.45 27.47 -12.44
CA GLU A 278 0.39 28.72 -11.66
C GLU A 278 -0.95 28.88 -10.93
N THR A 279 -2.05 28.51 -11.58
CA THR A 279 -3.38 28.48 -10.95
C THR A 279 -3.40 27.49 -9.79
N MET A 280 -2.91 26.26 -10.00
CA MET A 280 -2.82 25.24 -8.95
C MET A 280 -1.92 25.67 -7.79
N GLN A 281 -0.90 26.51 -8.04
CA GLN A 281 -0.09 27.10 -6.99
C GLN A 281 -0.90 28.08 -6.15
N SER A 282 -1.70 28.95 -6.78
CA SER A 282 -2.57 29.90 -6.06
C SER A 282 -3.63 29.21 -5.20
N GLU A 283 -4.07 28.02 -5.62
CA GLU A 283 -4.99 27.15 -4.88
C GLU A 283 -4.28 26.30 -3.79
N GLY A 284 -2.96 26.40 -3.65
CA GLY A 284 -2.18 25.66 -2.65
C GLY A 284 -2.03 24.15 -2.93
N LYS A 285 -2.47 23.65 -4.10
CA LYS A 285 -2.35 22.23 -4.46
C LYS A 285 -0.92 21.81 -4.79
N VAL A 286 -0.18 22.71 -5.43
CA VAL A 286 1.24 22.54 -5.76
C VAL A 286 2.04 23.69 -5.20
N ILE A 287 3.30 23.42 -4.88
CA ILE A 287 4.24 24.44 -4.47
C ILE A 287 5.30 24.56 -5.57
N ILE A 288 5.62 25.80 -5.96
CA ILE A 288 6.69 26.09 -6.90
C ILE A 288 7.81 26.79 -6.12
N GLU A 289 9.01 26.20 -6.15
CA GLU A 289 10.22 26.78 -5.59
C GLU A 289 11.29 26.78 -6.70
N GLU A 290 11.66 27.98 -7.17
CA GLU A 290 12.48 28.15 -8.37
C GLU A 290 11.87 27.41 -9.58
N GLU A 291 12.60 26.44 -10.16
CA GLU A 291 12.17 25.60 -11.29
C GLU A 291 11.62 24.24 -10.85
N ARG A 292 11.30 24.07 -9.56
CA ARG A 292 10.84 22.80 -8.97
C ARG A 292 9.37 22.91 -8.61
N VAL A 293 8.57 21.95 -9.07
CA VAL A 293 7.15 21.83 -8.77
C VAL A 293 6.93 20.62 -7.87
N TYR A 294 6.26 20.82 -6.75
CA TYR A 294 5.99 19.81 -5.73
C TYR A 294 4.49 19.63 -5.57
N LEU A 295 4.07 18.41 -5.23
CA LEU A 295 2.79 18.26 -4.52
C LEU A 295 2.94 18.91 -3.14
N ALA A 296 1.94 19.67 -2.71
CA ALA A 296 1.98 20.34 -1.41
C ALA A 296 2.28 19.35 -0.26
N THR A 297 1.63 18.18 -0.27
CA THR A 297 1.84 17.12 0.72
C THR A 297 3.31 16.66 0.82
N LEU A 298 4.00 16.53 -0.31
CA LEU A 298 5.41 16.14 -0.36
C LEU A 298 6.35 17.27 0.05
N PHE A 299 6.06 18.50 -0.38
CA PHE A 299 6.82 19.70 0.02
C PHE A 299 6.81 19.90 1.54
N TYR A 300 5.61 19.89 2.14
CA TYR A 300 5.46 20.03 3.59
C TYR A 300 5.99 18.83 4.36
N SER A 301 5.95 17.62 3.77
CA SER A 301 6.62 16.47 4.38
C SER A 301 8.13 16.65 4.47
N GLU A 302 8.75 17.17 3.41
CA GLU A 302 10.19 17.45 3.40
C GLU A 302 10.56 18.55 4.40
N LYS A 303 9.83 19.66 4.43
CA LYS A 303 10.04 20.73 5.44
C LYS A 303 9.78 20.25 6.87
N GLY A 304 8.75 19.45 7.09
CA GLY A 304 8.39 18.92 8.40
C GLY A 304 9.47 17.98 8.97
N VAL A 305 10.11 17.16 8.14
CA VAL A 305 11.27 16.36 8.53
C VAL A 305 12.44 17.26 8.95
N VAL A 306 12.75 18.31 8.18
CA VAL A 306 13.82 19.27 8.52
C VAL A 306 13.56 19.94 9.85
N LYS A 307 12.34 20.47 10.06
CA LYS A 307 11.91 21.11 11.32
C LYS A 307 12.05 20.15 12.50
N SER A 308 11.57 18.91 12.33
CA SER A 308 11.60 17.90 13.39
C SER A 308 13.02 17.46 13.74
N ILE A 309 13.89 17.27 12.75
CA ILE A 309 15.30 16.90 12.99
C ILE A 309 16.04 18.02 13.70
N ARG A 310 15.86 19.28 13.27
CA ARG A 310 16.45 20.44 13.96
C ARG A 310 15.97 20.54 15.41
N ARG A 311 14.67 20.33 15.65
CA ARG A 311 14.08 20.27 16.99
C ARG A 311 14.76 19.19 17.85
N LEU A 312 14.92 17.98 17.32
CA LEU A 312 15.56 16.87 18.04
C LEU A 312 17.06 17.11 18.28
N MET A 313 17.77 17.73 17.34
CA MET A 313 19.20 18.01 17.49
C MET A 313 19.49 19.13 18.50
N ASN A 314 18.53 20.03 18.76
CA ASN A 314 18.67 21.19 19.65
C ASN A 314 18.13 20.94 21.07
N GLN A 315 18.21 19.70 21.57
CA GLN A 315 17.83 19.37 22.95
C GLN A 315 18.73 20.08 23.97
N GLU A 316 18.13 20.73 24.98
CA GLU A 316 18.85 21.45 26.04
C GLU A 316 19.59 20.51 27.00
N GLU A 317 19.05 19.31 27.22
CA GLU A 317 19.60 18.31 28.14
C GLU A 317 20.01 17.05 27.36
N THR A 318 21.30 16.87 27.13
CA THR A 318 21.85 15.57 26.71
C THR A 318 22.50 14.91 27.93
N PRO A 319 22.04 13.73 28.39
CA PRO A 319 22.68 13.03 29.49
C PRO A 319 24.13 12.72 29.11
N SER A 320 25.05 13.26 29.90
CA SER A 320 26.49 13.03 29.73
C SER A 320 26.94 12.09 30.83
N PHE A 321 27.39 10.90 30.43
CA PHE A 321 27.96 9.91 31.34
C PHE A 321 29.48 10.04 31.35
N PRO A 322 30.15 9.92 32.50
CA PRO A 322 31.61 9.90 32.54
C PRO A 322 32.16 8.76 31.67
N GLU A 323 33.17 9.05 30.86
CA GLU A 323 33.78 8.08 29.94
C GLU A 323 34.23 6.78 30.65
N ALA A 324 34.74 6.91 31.87
CA ALA A 324 35.14 5.77 32.69
C ALA A 324 33.98 4.84 33.06
N GLU A 325 32.78 5.39 33.30
CA GLU A 325 31.57 4.63 33.61
C GLU A 325 31.05 3.92 32.35
N VAL A 326 31.07 4.61 31.21
CA VAL A 326 30.70 4.06 29.90
C VAL A 326 31.59 2.87 29.53
N LEU A 327 32.92 3.02 29.64
CA LEU A 327 33.88 1.96 29.30
C LEU A 327 33.77 0.76 30.23
N LYS A 328 33.54 0.99 31.54
CA LYS A 328 33.33 -0.09 32.50
C LYS A 328 32.07 -0.90 32.18
N THR A 329 30.95 -0.20 31.96
CA THR A 329 29.65 -0.82 31.64
C THR A 329 29.72 -1.58 30.32
N LEU A 330 30.43 -1.04 29.32
CA LEU A 330 30.65 -1.71 28.04
C LEU A 330 31.38 -3.05 28.21
N GLY A 331 32.43 -3.10 29.05
CA GLY A 331 33.14 -4.34 29.36
C GLY A 331 32.25 -5.38 30.06
N GLU A 332 31.41 -4.95 31.01
CA GLU A 332 30.44 -5.83 31.68
C GLU A 332 29.42 -6.42 30.67
N ILE A 333 28.95 -5.61 29.71
CA ILE A 333 28.04 -6.04 28.65
C ILE A 333 28.71 -6.98 27.64
N GLU A 334 29.97 -6.74 27.28
CA GLU A 334 30.75 -7.64 26.42
C GLU A 334 30.86 -9.04 27.05
N GLU A 335 31.11 -9.12 28.36
CA GLU A 335 31.14 -10.37 29.11
C GLU A 335 29.74 -11.02 29.18
N GLN A 336 28.69 -10.26 29.52
CA GLN A 336 27.32 -10.77 29.63
C GLN A 336 26.78 -11.31 28.29
N LEU A 337 27.04 -10.60 27.20
CA LEU A 337 26.58 -10.98 25.87
C LEU A 337 27.51 -11.99 25.18
N ASN A 338 28.70 -12.24 25.75
CA ASN A 338 29.76 -13.05 25.14
C ASN A 338 30.09 -12.58 23.70
N VAL A 339 30.29 -11.27 23.56
CA VAL A 339 30.58 -10.56 22.30
C VAL A 339 31.79 -9.67 22.51
N GLN A 340 32.60 -9.49 21.47
CA GLN A 340 33.63 -8.44 21.42
C GLN A 340 33.24 -7.44 20.33
N TYR A 341 33.08 -6.18 20.71
CA TYR A 341 32.73 -5.13 19.77
C TYR A 341 33.98 -4.59 19.07
N ALA A 342 33.91 -4.43 17.76
CA ALA A 342 34.97 -3.80 17.00
C ALA A 342 35.00 -2.28 17.20
N PRO A 343 36.09 -1.57 16.86
CA PRO A 343 36.23 -0.14 17.14
C PRO A 343 35.06 0.72 16.65
N PHE A 344 34.61 0.54 15.40
CA PHE A 344 33.45 1.28 14.86
C PHE A 344 32.11 0.88 15.49
N GLN A 345 31.99 -0.34 16.03
CA GLN A 345 30.81 -0.76 16.78
C GLN A 345 30.80 -0.13 18.19
N GLN A 346 31.96 -0.04 18.85
CA GLN A 346 32.12 0.67 20.11
C GLN A 346 31.85 2.18 19.93
N GLU A 347 32.37 2.79 18.87
CA GLU A 347 32.10 4.18 18.49
C GLU A 347 30.59 4.42 18.28
N ALA A 348 29.89 3.49 17.63
CA ALA A 348 28.43 3.57 17.45
C ALA A 348 27.70 3.57 18.79
N ILE A 349 28.06 2.67 19.71
CA ILE A 349 27.46 2.60 21.06
C ILE A 349 27.73 3.87 21.85
N GLN A 350 28.96 4.39 21.82
CA GLN A 350 29.32 5.63 22.51
C GLN A 350 28.60 6.84 21.92
N THR A 351 28.54 6.96 20.59
CA THR A 351 27.83 8.04 19.91
C THR A 351 26.34 8.01 20.25
N ALA A 352 25.75 6.81 20.29
CA ALA A 352 24.36 6.61 20.65
C ALA A 352 24.01 7.18 22.00
N LEU A 353 24.90 7.07 23.00
CA LEU A 353 24.64 7.53 24.36
C LEU A 353 24.73 9.05 24.51
N HIS A 354 25.61 9.71 23.75
CA HIS A 354 25.94 11.12 23.95
C HIS A 354 25.25 12.08 22.98
N LYS A 355 24.53 11.56 21.99
CA LYS A 355 23.88 12.39 20.96
C LYS A 355 22.36 12.23 21.03
N PRO A 356 21.59 13.30 20.84
CA PRO A 356 20.12 13.23 20.83
C PRO A 356 19.61 12.46 19.62
N MET A 357 20.34 12.50 18.50
CA MET A 357 20.06 11.71 17.33
C MET A 357 21.37 11.20 16.70
N MET A 358 21.34 9.98 16.17
CA MET A 358 22.43 9.43 15.36
C MET A 358 21.93 8.60 14.18
N LEU A 359 22.77 8.48 13.16
CA LEU A 359 22.62 7.54 12.06
C LEU A 359 23.65 6.41 12.21
N LEU A 360 23.18 5.17 12.15
CA LEU A 360 24.02 3.98 12.05
C LEU A 360 23.84 3.37 10.66
N THR A 361 24.86 3.45 9.82
CA THR A 361 24.84 2.86 8.48
C THR A 361 25.85 1.73 8.37
N GLY A 362 25.52 0.71 7.59
CA GLY A 362 26.45 -0.38 7.31
C GLY A 362 25.82 -1.43 6.42
N GLY A 363 26.65 -2.13 5.66
CA GLY A 363 26.19 -3.21 4.79
C GLY A 363 25.63 -4.42 5.56
N PRO A 364 25.13 -5.44 4.86
CA PRO A 364 24.63 -6.65 5.49
C PRO A 364 25.77 -7.43 6.15
N GLY A 365 25.55 -7.84 7.40
CA GLY A 365 26.53 -8.62 8.16
C GLY A 365 27.62 -7.83 8.88
N THR A 366 27.52 -6.50 8.95
CA THR A 366 28.43 -5.64 9.73
C THR A 366 28.14 -5.62 11.24
N GLY A 367 27.12 -6.36 11.68
CA GLY A 367 26.75 -6.45 13.10
C GLY A 367 25.81 -5.36 13.61
N LYS A 368 25.08 -4.64 12.73
CA LYS A 368 24.11 -3.60 13.12
C LYS A 368 23.17 -4.04 14.25
N THR A 369 22.58 -5.23 14.14
CA THR A 369 21.68 -5.77 15.17
C THR A 369 22.38 -6.04 16.51
N THR A 370 23.64 -6.47 16.48
CA THR A 370 24.47 -6.66 17.68
C THR A 370 24.78 -5.31 18.35
N VAL A 371 25.01 -4.27 17.55
CA VAL A 371 25.18 -2.89 18.02
C VAL A 371 23.88 -2.35 18.63
N ILE A 372 22.73 -2.57 17.99
CA ILE A 372 21.41 -2.20 18.55
C ILE A 372 21.22 -2.81 19.93
N LYS A 373 21.49 -4.11 20.10
CA LYS A 373 21.41 -4.77 21.41
C LYS A 373 22.36 -4.14 22.42
N GLY A 374 23.62 -3.88 22.04
CA GLY A 374 24.59 -3.21 22.90
C GLY A 374 24.13 -1.82 23.35
N ILE A 375 23.53 -1.04 22.45
CA ILE A 375 22.98 0.28 22.77
C ILE A 375 21.83 0.17 23.79
N VAL A 376 20.90 -0.76 23.58
CA VAL A 376 19.75 -0.98 24.48
C VAL A 376 20.23 -1.35 25.89
N GLU A 377 21.16 -2.29 26.00
CA GLU A 377 21.70 -2.75 27.29
C GLU A 377 22.49 -1.63 27.99
N MET A 378 23.32 -0.89 27.24
CA MET A 378 24.06 0.26 27.77
C MET A 378 23.13 1.36 28.27
N TYR A 379 22.12 1.72 27.47
CA TYR A 379 21.14 2.74 27.82
C TYR A 379 20.37 2.33 29.08
N ALA A 380 19.90 1.08 29.15
CA ALA A 380 19.17 0.59 30.31
C ALA A 380 20.04 0.58 31.57
N SER A 381 21.28 0.10 31.49
CA SER A 381 22.21 0.06 32.62
C SER A 381 22.51 1.46 33.16
N LEU A 382 22.89 2.39 32.29
CA LEU A 382 23.28 3.75 32.67
C LEU A 382 22.11 4.59 33.19
N HIS A 383 20.89 4.34 32.71
CA HIS A 383 19.68 5.02 33.18
C HIS A 383 18.94 4.26 34.31
N GLY A 384 19.47 3.13 34.78
CA GLY A 384 18.84 2.32 35.84
C GLY A 384 17.46 1.77 35.46
N LEU A 385 17.25 1.43 34.19
CA LEU A 385 15.98 0.96 33.64
C LEU A 385 15.93 -0.57 33.62
N SER A 386 14.76 -1.13 33.95
CA SER A 386 14.50 -2.55 33.75
C SER A 386 14.22 -2.84 32.27
N LEU A 387 14.81 -3.90 31.74
CA LEU A 387 14.53 -4.39 30.38
C LEU A 387 13.32 -5.34 30.33
N ASN A 388 12.64 -5.59 31.46
CA ASN A 388 11.42 -6.38 31.49
C ASN A 388 10.19 -5.50 31.23
N PRO A 389 9.53 -5.59 30.06
CA PRO A 389 8.40 -4.71 29.74
C PRO A 389 7.21 -4.88 30.69
N ASN A 390 7.09 -6.03 31.36
CA ASN A 390 5.99 -6.31 32.30
C ASN A 390 6.11 -5.53 33.63
N GLU A 391 7.24 -4.88 33.90
CA GLU A 391 7.44 -4.02 35.08
C GLU A 391 6.94 -2.59 34.85
N TYR A 392 6.45 -2.30 33.65
CA TYR A 392 5.93 -1.00 33.24
C TYR A 392 4.40 -1.04 33.12
N SER A 393 3.77 0.11 33.20
CA SER A 393 2.30 0.27 33.19
C SER A 393 1.90 1.44 32.31
N ASP A 394 0.60 1.65 32.08
CA ASP A 394 0.13 2.77 31.23
C ASP A 394 0.55 4.15 31.80
N ASP A 395 0.64 4.29 33.13
CA ASP A 395 1.09 5.52 33.80
C ASP A 395 2.62 5.69 33.81
N ASN A 396 3.37 4.61 33.59
CA ASN A 396 4.83 4.62 33.48
C ASN A 396 5.25 3.71 32.31
N PRO A 397 5.16 4.21 31.07
CA PRO A 397 5.33 3.40 29.87
C PRO A 397 6.77 2.93 29.70
N PHE A 398 6.94 1.80 29.01
CA PHE A 398 8.25 1.25 28.70
C PHE A 398 9.08 2.27 27.88
N PRO A 399 10.27 2.68 28.35
CA PRO A 399 10.99 3.84 27.79
C PRO A 399 11.71 3.57 26.48
N ILE A 400 11.90 2.31 26.07
CA ILE A 400 12.66 1.93 24.87
C ILE A 400 11.68 1.50 23.79
N LEU A 401 11.65 2.27 22.69
CA LEU A 401 10.82 2.03 21.53
C LEU A 401 11.67 1.42 20.42
N LEU A 402 11.27 0.23 19.97
CA LEU A 402 11.90 -0.50 18.89
C LEU A 402 10.94 -0.57 17.71
N THR A 403 11.34 -0.04 16.56
CA THR A 403 10.46 0.02 15.39
C THR A 403 11.17 -0.25 14.07
N ALA A 404 10.39 -0.68 13.08
CA ALA A 404 10.84 -0.90 11.72
C ALA A 404 9.71 -0.63 10.71
N PRO A 405 9.99 -0.38 9.43
CA PRO A 405 8.95 -0.10 8.43
C PRO A 405 8.09 -1.33 8.10
N THR A 406 8.60 -2.55 8.33
CA THR A 406 7.89 -3.80 8.05
C THR A 406 7.75 -4.66 9.30
N GLY A 407 6.62 -5.40 9.42
CA GLY A 407 6.38 -6.26 10.58
C GLY A 407 7.44 -7.35 10.73
N ARG A 408 8.02 -7.79 9.61
CA ARG A 408 9.08 -8.78 9.58
C ARG A 408 10.43 -8.26 10.09
N ALA A 409 10.80 -7.03 9.74
CA ALA A 409 11.97 -6.38 10.32
C ALA A 409 11.78 -6.15 11.83
N ALA A 410 10.58 -5.74 12.25
CA ALA A 410 10.24 -5.60 13.67
C ALA A 410 10.33 -6.95 14.43
N LYS A 411 9.82 -8.04 13.85
CA LYS A 411 9.93 -9.38 14.44
C LYS A 411 11.40 -9.78 14.66
N ARG A 412 12.26 -9.57 13.66
CA ARG A 412 13.71 -9.84 13.77
C ARG A 412 14.42 -8.98 14.80
N MET A 413 14.05 -7.70 14.88
CA MET A 413 14.54 -6.81 15.92
C MET A 413 14.12 -7.33 17.31
N SER A 414 12.89 -7.83 17.44
CA SER A 414 12.40 -8.41 18.70
C SER A 414 13.17 -9.67 19.09
N GLU A 415 13.38 -10.60 18.14
CA GLU A 415 14.13 -11.84 18.36
C GLU A 415 15.58 -11.61 18.78
N SER A 416 16.21 -10.55 18.24
CA SER A 416 17.63 -10.26 18.47
C SER A 416 17.89 -9.45 19.74
N THR A 417 16.99 -8.52 20.08
CA THR A 417 17.10 -7.69 21.29
C THR A 417 16.45 -8.35 22.51
N GLY A 418 15.49 -9.25 22.31
CA GLY A 418 14.65 -9.80 23.38
C GLY A 418 13.55 -8.85 23.85
N LEU A 419 13.37 -7.70 23.18
CA LEU A 419 12.39 -6.67 23.53
C LEU A 419 11.25 -6.60 22.49
N PRO A 420 10.07 -6.09 22.86
CA PRO A 420 8.98 -5.92 21.91
C PRO A 420 9.32 -4.83 20.88
N ALA A 421 9.27 -5.18 19.61
CA ALA A 421 9.34 -4.21 18.51
C ALA A 421 8.06 -4.25 17.65
N CYS A 422 7.73 -3.12 17.04
CA CYS A 422 6.53 -2.98 16.21
C CYS A 422 6.82 -2.27 14.89
N THR A 423 5.81 -2.12 14.03
CA THR A 423 5.96 -1.32 12.82
C THR A 423 5.83 0.17 13.14
N ILE A 424 6.40 1.04 12.30
CA ILE A 424 6.19 2.49 12.41
C ILE A 424 4.68 2.82 12.40
N HIS A 425 3.91 2.16 11.54
CA HIS A 425 2.46 2.33 11.48
C HIS A 425 1.76 1.97 12.80
N ARG A 426 2.18 0.89 13.45
CA ARG A 426 1.61 0.47 14.74
C ARG A 426 2.04 1.41 15.87
N LEU A 427 3.29 1.87 15.86
CA LEU A 427 3.80 2.84 16.82
C LEU A 427 2.99 4.15 16.79
N LEU A 428 2.64 4.62 15.60
CA LEU A 428 1.87 5.85 15.39
C LEU A 428 0.35 5.66 15.53
N GLY A 429 -0.14 4.43 15.74
CA GLY A 429 -1.57 4.14 15.85
C GLY A 429 -2.33 4.36 14.54
N TRP A 430 -1.90 3.72 13.45
CA TRP A 430 -2.59 3.75 12.15
C TRP A 430 -4.02 3.21 12.24
N THR A 431 -4.98 3.99 11.75
CA THR A 431 -6.41 3.65 11.73
C THR A 431 -6.86 3.12 10.36
N PRO A 432 -7.97 2.36 10.27
CA PRO A 432 -8.55 1.94 8.99
C PRO A 432 -8.90 3.11 8.07
N GLU A 433 -9.23 4.28 8.63
CA GLU A 433 -9.53 5.51 7.92
C GLU A 433 -8.29 6.20 7.32
N GLY A 434 -7.09 5.64 7.55
CA GLY A 434 -5.84 6.15 6.98
C GLY A 434 -5.20 7.29 7.76
N SER A 435 -5.56 7.47 9.04
CA SER A 435 -5.01 8.49 9.93
C SER A 435 -4.10 7.90 11.00
N PHE A 436 -3.22 8.74 11.56
CA PHE A 436 -2.38 8.38 12.70
C PHE A 436 -2.94 8.99 13.98
N GLN A 437 -3.05 8.18 15.03
CA GLN A 437 -3.46 8.65 16.35
C GLN A 437 -2.39 9.53 17.01
N ARG A 438 -1.11 9.18 16.84
CA ARG A 438 0.01 9.95 17.39
C ARG A 438 0.44 11.07 16.44
N ASN A 439 0.71 12.24 17.00
CA ASN A 439 1.06 13.46 16.27
C ASN A 439 1.79 14.47 17.19
N GLU A 440 1.89 15.73 16.78
CA GLU A 440 2.57 16.79 17.55
C GLU A 440 1.86 17.15 18.86
N THR A 441 0.53 17.00 18.93
CA THR A 441 -0.28 17.30 20.13
C THR A 441 -0.43 16.09 21.04
N ASP A 442 -0.39 14.87 20.48
CA ASP A 442 -0.35 13.60 21.21
C ASP A 442 0.89 12.77 20.78
N PRO A 443 2.08 13.09 21.30
CA PRO A 443 3.32 12.43 20.88
C PRO A 443 3.43 11.00 21.38
N VAL A 444 4.33 10.23 20.75
CA VAL A 444 4.69 8.88 21.24
C VAL A 444 5.31 8.97 22.64
N GLN A 445 5.05 7.96 23.46
CA GLN A 445 5.59 7.87 24.81
C GLN A 445 6.84 7.00 24.82
N GLY A 446 8.00 7.60 25.13
CA GLY A 446 9.28 6.89 25.20
C GLY A 446 10.45 7.84 25.41
N LYS A 447 11.62 7.29 25.72
CA LYS A 447 12.88 8.02 25.94
C LYS A 447 13.95 7.69 24.91
N LEU A 448 13.98 6.45 24.42
CA LEU A 448 14.88 5.99 23.35
C LEU A 448 14.06 5.37 22.23
N LEU A 449 14.27 5.82 20.99
CA LEU A 449 13.68 5.25 19.79
C LEU A 449 14.78 4.70 18.88
N ILE A 450 14.72 3.42 18.55
CA ILE A 450 15.58 2.79 17.55
C ILE A 450 14.73 2.35 16.36
N ILE A 451 15.12 2.80 15.17
CA ILE A 451 14.43 2.52 13.91
C ILE A 451 15.37 1.74 13.00
N ASP A 452 15.07 0.48 12.68
CA ASP A 452 15.89 -0.33 11.75
C ASP A 452 15.26 -0.40 10.37
N GLU A 453 16.08 -0.77 9.37
CA GLU A 453 15.73 -0.80 7.95
C GLU A 453 15.17 0.54 7.43
N PHE A 454 15.70 1.67 7.93
CA PHE A 454 15.20 3.01 7.60
C PHE A 454 15.35 3.38 6.10
N SER A 455 16.15 2.64 5.34
CA SER A 455 16.25 2.79 3.88
C SER A 455 14.90 2.57 3.17
N MET A 456 13.95 1.86 3.81
CA MET A 456 12.62 1.61 3.26
C MET A 456 11.59 2.73 3.57
N VAL A 457 11.95 3.73 4.37
CA VAL A 457 11.02 4.79 4.82
C VAL A 457 11.01 5.94 3.81
N ASP A 458 9.81 6.28 3.30
CA ASP A 458 9.58 7.41 2.40
C ASP A 458 9.44 8.74 3.14
N ILE A 459 9.41 9.86 2.40
CA ILE A 459 9.41 11.20 3.01
C ILE A 459 8.15 11.48 3.82
N TRP A 460 7.00 10.92 3.39
CA TRP A 460 5.73 11.13 4.05
C TRP A 460 5.70 10.40 5.40
N LEU A 461 6.05 9.12 5.43
CA LEU A 461 6.10 8.34 6.67
C LEU A 461 7.18 8.86 7.61
N ALA A 462 8.33 9.30 7.10
CA ALA A 462 9.37 9.95 7.90
C ALA A 462 8.84 11.21 8.58
N ASN A 463 8.10 12.06 7.86
CA ASN A 463 7.49 13.26 8.43
C ASN A 463 6.51 12.89 9.56
N GLN A 464 5.62 11.93 9.32
CA GLN A 464 4.64 11.48 10.31
C GLN A 464 5.32 10.90 11.56
N LEU A 465 6.42 10.17 11.39
CA LEU A 465 7.20 9.64 12.50
C LEU A 465 7.86 10.76 13.30
N PHE A 466 8.71 11.59 12.67
CA PHE A 466 9.54 12.55 13.38
C PHE A 466 8.75 13.68 14.03
N LYS A 467 7.63 14.12 13.44
CA LYS A 467 6.79 15.15 14.04
C LYS A 467 6.11 14.65 15.32
N SER A 468 5.76 13.36 15.38
CA SER A 468 5.09 12.69 16.50
C SER A 468 6.03 12.34 17.65
N LEU A 469 7.31 12.68 17.56
CA LEU A 469 8.30 12.44 18.61
C LEU A 469 8.31 13.58 19.65
N PRO A 470 8.41 13.27 20.94
CA PRO A 470 8.60 14.31 21.96
C PRO A 470 10.00 14.91 21.85
N THR A 471 10.16 16.19 22.25
CA THR A 471 11.41 16.94 22.04
C THR A 471 12.65 16.28 22.65
N ASN A 472 12.51 15.65 23.82
CA ASN A 472 13.63 15.09 24.61
C ASN A 472 13.89 13.59 24.35
N ILE A 473 13.31 13.01 23.30
CA ILE A 473 13.57 11.60 22.96
C ILE A 473 14.93 11.45 22.25
N GLN A 474 15.66 10.41 22.58
CA GLN A 474 16.86 10.01 21.84
C GLN A 474 16.48 9.14 20.64
N VAL A 475 17.04 9.41 19.47
CA VAL A 475 16.66 8.74 18.22
C VAL A 475 17.86 8.12 17.50
N ILE A 476 17.74 6.83 17.19
CA ILE A 476 18.78 6.07 16.50
C ILE A 476 18.18 5.52 15.22
N VAL A 477 18.64 6.05 14.09
CA VAL A 477 18.21 5.61 12.77
C VAL A 477 19.23 4.63 12.23
N VAL A 478 18.80 3.40 11.96
CA VAL A 478 19.63 2.31 11.47
C VAL A 478 19.20 1.92 10.06
N GLY A 479 20.16 1.78 9.16
CA GLY A 479 19.86 1.38 7.79
C GLY A 479 21.08 1.08 6.94
N ASP A 480 20.83 0.83 5.66
CA ASP A 480 21.85 0.51 4.67
C ASP A 480 21.64 1.40 3.44
N GLU A 481 22.62 2.28 3.17
CA GLU A 481 22.57 3.26 2.09
C GLU A 481 22.55 2.63 0.68
N ASP A 482 23.06 1.40 0.56
CA ASP A 482 23.23 0.70 -0.73
C ASP A 482 22.05 -0.25 -1.04
N GLN A 483 21.15 -0.45 -0.09
CA GLN A 483 19.93 -1.20 -0.34
C GLN A 483 18.96 -0.43 -1.23
N LEU A 484 17.91 -1.12 -1.67
CA LEU A 484 16.81 -0.49 -2.39
C LEU A 484 16.21 0.66 -1.55
N PRO A 485 15.95 1.83 -2.17
CA PRO A 485 15.27 2.92 -1.50
C PRO A 485 13.80 2.58 -1.21
N SER A 486 13.12 3.45 -0.47
CA SER A 486 11.69 3.35 -0.18
C SER A 486 10.84 3.19 -1.45
N VAL A 487 9.68 2.54 -1.36
CA VAL A 487 8.78 2.42 -2.51
C VAL A 487 8.14 3.77 -2.85
N GLY A 488 7.78 4.56 -1.84
CA GLY A 488 7.22 5.89 -2.00
C GLY A 488 8.26 6.98 -2.31
N PRO A 489 7.80 8.24 -2.47
CA PRO A 489 8.66 9.39 -2.76
C PRO A 489 9.74 9.68 -1.71
N GLY A 490 10.90 10.15 -2.17
CA GLY A 490 12.01 10.60 -1.31
C GLY A 490 13.02 9.51 -0.97
N GLN A 491 14.22 9.91 -0.53
CA GLN A 491 15.32 8.99 -0.17
C GLN A 491 15.93 9.35 1.18
N VAL A 492 15.06 9.45 2.20
CA VAL A 492 15.34 10.09 3.49
C VAL A 492 16.68 9.68 4.08
N LEU A 493 16.95 8.38 4.28
CA LEU A 493 18.22 7.92 4.85
C LEU A 493 19.44 8.44 4.09
N LYS A 494 19.40 8.38 2.75
CA LYS A 494 20.51 8.81 1.89
C LYS A 494 20.70 10.32 1.94
N ASP A 495 19.61 11.08 1.96
CA ASP A 495 19.66 12.54 2.08
C ASP A 495 20.18 12.98 3.45
N LEU A 496 19.81 12.28 4.54
CA LEU A 496 20.35 12.52 5.88
C LEU A 496 21.86 12.27 5.96
N LEU A 497 22.32 11.16 5.36
CA LEU A 497 23.75 10.82 5.27
C LEU A 497 24.52 11.86 4.45
N ASN A 498 23.97 12.30 3.32
CA ASN A 498 24.59 13.30 2.45
C ASN A 498 24.61 14.70 3.08
N ALA A 499 23.57 15.06 3.84
CA ALA A 499 23.48 16.36 4.50
C ALA A 499 24.60 16.55 5.53
N GLY A 500 24.99 15.48 6.23
CA GLY A 500 25.97 15.52 7.32
C GLY A 500 25.46 16.28 8.56
N ALA A 501 24.15 16.54 8.65
CA ALA A 501 23.53 17.29 9.73
C ALA A 501 23.34 16.46 11.02
N VAL A 502 23.36 15.12 10.91
CA VAL A 502 23.18 14.17 12.02
C VAL A 502 24.46 13.35 12.20
N PRO A 503 24.96 13.19 13.45
CA PRO A 503 26.10 12.33 13.75
C PRO A 503 25.93 10.93 13.14
N THR A 504 26.92 10.48 12.38
CA THR A 504 26.83 9.24 11.61
C THR A 504 28.01 8.34 11.92
N VAL A 505 27.73 7.07 12.23
CA VAL A 505 28.73 6.01 12.33
C VAL A 505 28.51 4.99 11.23
N LYS A 506 29.58 4.67 10.49
CA LYS A 506 29.55 3.74 9.35
C LYS A 506 30.31 2.46 9.66
N LEU A 507 29.59 1.37 9.81
CA LEU A 507 30.18 0.04 10.00
C LEU A 507 30.68 -0.51 8.66
N THR A 508 31.98 -0.71 8.55
CA THR A 508 32.65 -1.15 7.31
C THR A 508 33.07 -2.62 7.35
N GLU A 509 33.40 -3.15 8.53
CA GLU A 509 33.84 -4.53 8.72
C GLU A 509 32.66 -5.50 8.77
N ILE A 510 32.80 -6.66 8.11
CA ILE A 510 31.74 -7.68 7.97
C ILE A 510 32.12 -8.94 8.75
N TYR A 511 31.21 -9.40 9.62
CA TYR A 511 31.45 -10.50 10.57
C TYR A 511 30.52 -11.71 10.36
N ARG A 512 29.55 -11.62 9.43
CA ARG A 512 28.47 -12.61 9.24
C ARG A 512 28.92 -13.94 8.63
N GLN A 513 30.09 -13.99 7.99
CA GLN A 513 30.64 -15.19 7.34
C GLN A 513 32.15 -15.28 7.61
N ALA A 514 32.71 -16.49 7.49
CA ALA A 514 34.15 -16.70 7.63
C ALA A 514 34.94 -15.77 6.70
N GLU A 515 36.05 -15.23 7.20
CA GLU A 515 37.01 -14.43 6.44
C GLU A 515 37.26 -15.07 5.05
N GLY A 516 37.01 -14.32 3.96
CA GLY A 516 37.17 -14.80 2.58
C GLY A 516 35.91 -15.24 1.81
N SER A 517 34.70 -14.88 2.24
CA SER A 517 33.47 -15.08 1.45
C SER A 517 33.51 -14.36 0.10
N SER A 518 33.29 -15.10 -1.00
CA SER A 518 33.29 -14.52 -2.35
C SER A 518 31.99 -13.79 -2.69
N VAL A 519 30.92 -14.04 -1.92
CA VAL A 519 29.65 -13.32 -2.02
C VAL A 519 29.80 -11.89 -1.49
N ILE A 520 30.50 -11.72 -0.37
CA ILE A 520 30.78 -10.40 0.20
C ILE A 520 31.67 -9.58 -0.73
N GLN A 521 32.73 -10.18 -1.28
CA GLN A 521 33.61 -9.53 -2.25
C GLN A 521 32.83 -9.08 -3.50
N LEU A 522 31.91 -9.91 -3.99
CA LEU A 522 31.01 -9.54 -5.08
C LEU A 522 30.10 -8.36 -4.69
N ALA A 523 29.54 -8.35 -3.48
CA ALA A 523 28.71 -7.25 -3.01
C ALA A 523 29.46 -5.91 -2.97
N HIS A 524 30.71 -5.92 -2.50
CA HIS A 524 31.58 -4.74 -2.55
C HIS A 524 31.91 -4.30 -3.97
N ALA A 525 32.22 -5.24 -4.88
CA ALA A 525 32.46 -4.92 -6.28
C ALA A 525 31.22 -4.24 -6.92
N ILE A 526 30.04 -4.82 -6.71
CA ILE A 526 28.77 -4.28 -7.23
C ILE A 526 28.50 -2.89 -6.65
N LYS A 527 28.70 -2.68 -5.34
CA LYS A 527 28.58 -1.35 -4.70
C LYS A 527 29.43 -0.32 -5.44
N ASN A 528 30.67 -0.70 -5.76
CA ASN A 528 31.64 0.15 -6.46
C ASN A 528 31.41 0.22 -7.98
N GLY A 529 30.35 -0.41 -8.50
CA GLY A 529 30.03 -0.40 -9.93
C GLY A 529 30.95 -1.27 -10.78
N THR A 530 31.63 -2.24 -10.19
CA THR A 530 32.54 -3.16 -10.89
C THR A 530 32.04 -4.60 -10.78
N LEU A 531 32.42 -5.42 -11.76
CA LEU A 531 32.27 -6.86 -11.69
C LEU A 531 33.65 -7.50 -11.56
N PRO A 532 33.82 -8.48 -10.66
CA PRO A 532 35.11 -9.12 -10.50
C PRO A 532 35.39 -10.04 -11.72
N PRO A 533 36.65 -10.16 -12.17
CA PRO A 533 36.99 -10.95 -13.36
C PRO A 533 36.74 -12.46 -13.20
N ASP A 534 36.56 -12.89 -11.96
CA ASP A 534 36.27 -14.28 -11.59
C ASP A 534 34.76 -14.56 -11.46
N LEU A 535 33.89 -13.66 -11.92
CA LEU A 535 32.43 -13.79 -11.79
C LEU A 535 31.91 -15.14 -12.31
N ALA A 536 32.38 -15.54 -13.50
CA ALA A 536 31.99 -16.79 -14.14
C ALA A 536 32.71 -18.03 -13.55
N GLN A 537 33.68 -17.84 -12.65
CA GLN A 537 34.42 -18.92 -12.02
C GLN A 537 33.68 -19.41 -10.76
N ASN A 538 33.62 -20.73 -10.59
CA ASN A 538 33.00 -21.32 -9.41
C ASN A 538 33.89 -21.08 -8.18
N GLN A 539 33.30 -20.46 -7.17
CA GLN A 539 33.89 -20.24 -5.86
C GLN A 539 33.23 -21.18 -4.84
N LYS A 540 33.77 -21.18 -3.60
CA LYS A 540 33.29 -22.06 -2.52
C LYS A 540 31.82 -21.81 -2.15
N ASP A 541 31.37 -20.56 -2.23
CA ASP A 541 30.06 -20.05 -1.80
C ASP A 541 29.30 -19.28 -2.91
N ARG A 542 29.87 -19.20 -4.12
CA ARG A 542 29.29 -18.50 -5.28
C ARG A 542 29.46 -19.31 -6.57
N SER A 543 28.41 -19.35 -7.39
CA SER A 543 28.47 -19.90 -8.75
C SER A 543 27.71 -19.03 -9.73
N PHE A 544 28.19 -18.97 -10.98
CA PHE A 544 27.50 -18.32 -12.09
C PHE A 544 27.22 -19.33 -13.20
N ILE A 545 25.96 -19.43 -13.61
CA ILE A 545 25.51 -20.37 -14.65
C ILE A 545 25.00 -19.55 -15.85
N GLY A 546 25.82 -19.48 -16.89
CA GLY A 546 25.47 -18.79 -18.14
C GLY A 546 24.28 -19.44 -18.83
N CYS A 547 23.20 -18.70 -19.05
CA CYS A 547 22.02 -19.17 -19.78
C CYS A 547 21.17 -18.02 -20.34
N THR A 548 20.31 -18.31 -21.31
CA THR A 548 19.38 -17.32 -21.88
C THR A 548 18.08 -17.24 -21.10
N GLY A 549 17.30 -16.16 -21.31
CA GLY A 549 15.97 -15.99 -20.69
C GLY A 549 15.02 -17.19 -20.82
N ALA A 550 15.05 -17.90 -21.95
CA ALA A 550 14.21 -19.08 -22.17
C ALA A 550 14.65 -20.32 -21.36
N GLN A 551 15.92 -20.38 -20.97
CA GLN A 551 16.52 -21.52 -20.26
C GLN A 551 16.49 -21.35 -18.73
N ILE A 552 16.18 -20.16 -18.22
CA ILE A 552 16.25 -19.84 -16.80
C ILE A 552 15.43 -20.81 -15.96
N VAL A 553 14.19 -21.10 -16.36
CA VAL A 553 13.30 -21.98 -15.59
C VAL A 553 13.93 -23.38 -15.44
N GLU A 554 14.46 -23.94 -16.51
CA GLU A 554 15.11 -25.27 -16.49
C GLU A 554 16.39 -25.27 -15.64
N VAL A 555 17.21 -24.22 -15.75
CA VAL A 555 18.44 -24.09 -14.96
C VAL A 555 18.13 -23.96 -13.48
N VAL A 556 17.19 -23.08 -13.11
CA VAL A 556 16.76 -22.89 -11.73
C VAL A 556 16.18 -24.20 -11.17
N LYS A 557 15.39 -24.93 -11.97
CA LYS A 557 14.86 -26.25 -11.61
C LYS A 557 15.98 -27.22 -11.22
N LYS A 558 16.99 -27.37 -12.09
CA LYS A 558 18.15 -28.25 -11.85
C LYS A 558 18.95 -27.84 -10.62
N VAL A 559 19.13 -26.54 -10.38
CA VAL A 559 19.83 -26.04 -9.19
C VAL A 559 19.05 -26.41 -7.91
N CYS A 560 17.73 -26.23 -7.92
CA CYS A 560 16.86 -26.60 -6.80
C CYS A 560 16.81 -28.12 -6.55
N GLU A 561 16.76 -28.94 -7.61
CA GLU A 561 16.84 -30.42 -7.51
C GLU A 561 18.17 -30.87 -6.89
N ASN A 562 19.28 -30.25 -7.29
CA ASN A 562 20.59 -30.51 -6.71
C ASN A 562 20.66 -30.08 -5.24
N ALA A 563 20.08 -28.92 -4.88
CA ALA A 563 20.01 -28.47 -3.49
C ALA A 563 19.18 -29.45 -2.63
N LYS A 564 18.04 -29.91 -3.15
CA LYS A 564 17.19 -30.92 -2.50
C LYS A 564 17.94 -32.24 -2.27
N THR A 565 18.71 -32.69 -3.26
CA THR A 565 19.54 -33.91 -3.15
C THR A 565 20.64 -33.77 -2.09
N LYS A 566 21.12 -32.54 -1.85
CA LYS A 566 22.06 -32.22 -0.77
C LYS A 566 21.39 -32.01 0.61
N GLY A 567 20.08 -32.26 0.72
CA GLY A 567 19.35 -32.20 1.99
C GLY A 567 18.77 -30.83 2.34
N PHE A 568 18.82 -29.85 1.43
CA PHE A 568 18.18 -28.55 1.67
C PHE A 568 16.67 -28.62 1.39
N SER A 569 15.88 -28.03 2.28
CA SER A 569 14.43 -27.93 2.13
C SER A 569 14.03 -26.73 1.25
N ALA A 570 12.76 -26.63 0.89
CA ALA A 570 12.21 -25.45 0.21
C ALA A 570 12.33 -24.16 1.05
N ARG A 571 12.42 -24.27 2.38
CA ARG A 571 12.62 -23.13 3.28
C ARG A 571 14.05 -22.58 3.18
N ASP A 572 15.03 -23.44 2.92
CA ASP A 572 16.45 -23.08 2.84
C ASP A 572 16.83 -22.41 1.52
N VAL A 573 16.07 -22.66 0.47
CA VAL A 573 16.31 -22.15 -0.89
C VAL A 573 15.32 -21.02 -1.20
N GLN A 574 15.84 -19.89 -1.67
CA GLN A 574 15.03 -18.78 -2.15
C GLN A 574 15.45 -18.38 -3.55
N VAL A 575 14.49 -18.35 -4.48
CA VAL A 575 14.68 -17.75 -5.79
C VAL A 575 14.22 -16.30 -5.75
N LEU A 576 15.05 -15.36 -6.23
CA LEU A 576 14.76 -13.92 -6.22
C LEU A 576 14.76 -13.37 -7.63
N ALA A 577 13.59 -12.95 -8.12
CA ALA A 577 13.42 -12.38 -9.46
C ALA A 577 12.78 -10.99 -9.39
N PRO A 578 13.10 -10.04 -10.27
CA PRO A 578 12.60 -8.67 -10.18
C PRO A 578 11.22 -8.45 -10.79
N MET A 579 10.69 -9.40 -11.57
CA MET A 579 9.44 -9.24 -12.33
C MET A 579 8.49 -10.41 -12.10
N TYR A 580 7.19 -10.12 -11.99
CA TYR A 580 6.15 -11.15 -11.81
C TYR A 580 5.81 -11.90 -13.10
N ARG A 581 5.70 -11.17 -14.22
CA ARG A 581 5.33 -11.70 -15.54
C ARG A 581 6.55 -11.94 -16.43
N GLY A 582 6.38 -12.74 -17.46
CA GLY A 582 7.38 -13.04 -18.48
C GLY A 582 7.96 -14.47 -18.36
N PRO A 583 8.81 -14.89 -19.31
CA PRO A 583 9.30 -16.26 -19.42
C PRO A 583 10.18 -16.71 -18.24
N ALA A 584 10.76 -15.76 -17.51
CA ALA A 584 11.51 -15.99 -16.27
C ALA A 584 10.82 -15.35 -15.05
N GLY A 585 9.56 -14.93 -15.18
CA GLY A 585 8.84 -14.22 -14.12
C GLY A 585 8.57 -15.08 -12.88
N ILE A 586 8.32 -14.42 -11.75
CA ILE A 586 8.04 -15.06 -10.45
C ILE A 586 6.92 -16.10 -10.57
N ASN A 587 5.85 -15.81 -11.32
CA ASN A 587 4.70 -16.72 -11.43
C ASN A 587 5.11 -18.07 -12.07
N VAL A 588 5.84 -18.02 -13.19
CA VAL A 588 6.32 -19.21 -13.91
C VAL A 588 7.34 -19.97 -13.08
N LEU A 589 8.23 -19.26 -12.39
CA LEU A 589 9.20 -19.88 -11.48
C LEU A 589 8.53 -20.56 -10.29
N ASN A 590 7.50 -19.96 -9.70
CA ASN A 590 6.76 -20.57 -8.60
C ASN A 590 6.10 -21.88 -9.01
N GLU A 591 5.41 -21.91 -10.16
CA GLU A 591 4.79 -23.12 -10.71
C GLU A 591 5.84 -24.23 -10.93
N ALA A 592 6.95 -23.90 -11.60
CA ALA A 592 8.02 -24.87 -11.87
C ALA A 592 8.68 -25.40 -10.58
N LEU A 593 8.85 -24.55 -9.57
CA LEU A 593 9.48 -24.91 -8.31
C LEU A 593 8.55 -25.68 -7.37
N GLN A 594 7.23 -25.43 -7.45
CA GLN A 594 6.24 -26.27 -6.78
C GLN A 594 6.39 -27.72 -7.26
N GLU A 595 6.54 -27.97 -8.55
CA GLU A 595 6.74 -29.33 -9.06
C GLU A 595 8.08 -29.97 -8.63
N VAL A 596 9.11 -29.18 -8.32
CA VAL A 596 10.38 -29.69 -7.79
C VAL A 596 10.27 -30.07 -6.31
N PHE A 597 9.74 -29.14 -5.50
CA PHE A 597 9.73 -29.31 -4.05
C PHE A 597 8.51 -30.10 -3.57
N ASN A 598 7.35 -29.88 -4.19
CA ASN A 598 6.06 -30.48 -3.86
C ASN A 598 5.28 -30.95 -5.11
N PRO A 599 5.80 -31.95 -5.85
CA PRO A 599 5.12 -32.49 -7.03
C PRO A 599 3.76 -33.08 -6.65
N LYS A 600 2.81 -33.02 -7.60
CA LYS A 600 1.49 -33.63 -7.41
C LYS A 600 1.62 -35.13 -7.13
N ARG A 601 0.97 -35.61 -6.06
CA ARG A 601 0.92 -37.04 -5.71
C ARG A 601 -0.48 -37.57 -5.91
N GLU A 602 -0.61 -38.84 -6.27
CA GLU A 602 -1.92 -39.48 -6.30
C GLU A 602 -2.57 -39.38 -4.91
N LYS A 603 -3.80 -38.85 -4.85
CA LYS A 603 -4.61 -38.64 -3.64
C LYS A 603 -4.15 -37.48 -2.72
N SER A 604 -3.23 -36.61 -3.13
CA SER A 604 -2.96 -35.37 -2.37
C SER A 604 -4.12 -34.39 -2.52
N LYS A 605 -4.60 -33.84 -1.39
CA LYS A 605 -5.58 -32.76 -1.39
C LYS A 605 -4.95 -31.48 -1.96
N GLU A 606 -5.70 -30.82 -2.83
CA GLU A 606 -5.33 -29.53 -3.44
C GLU A 606 -6.55 -28.62 -3.57
N ILE A 607 -6.34 -27.31 -3.46
CA ILE A 607 -7.35 -26.27 -3.70
C ILE A 607 -6.83 -25.33 -4.78
N ALA A 608 -7.61 -25.15 -5.85
CA ALA A 608 -7.32 -24.18 -6.90
C ALA A 608 -7.95 -22.82 -6.58
N TYR A 609 -7.19 -21.74 -6.82
CA TYR A 609 -7.62 -20.36 -6.70
C TYR A 609 -6.97 -19.50 -7.81
N GLY A 610 -7.78 -19.06 -8.77
CA GLY A 610 -7.28 -18.43 -9.99
C GLY A 610 -6.38 -19.41 -10.77
N ASP A 611 -5.18 -18.94 -11.14
CA ASP A 611 -4.17 -19.74 -11.84
C ASP A 611 -3.26 -20.55 -10.89
N VAL A 612 -3.47 -20.45 -9.57
CA VAL A 612 -2.61 -21.07 -8.56
C VAL A 612 -3.29 -22.29 -7.94
N VAL A 613 -2.55 -23.38 -7.76
CA VAL A 613 -3.01 -24.58 -7.07
C VAL A 613 -2.22 -24.75 -5.78
N TYR A 614 -2.92 -24.72 -4.65
CA TYR A 614 -2.34 -24.87 -3.32
C TYR A 614 -2.41 -26.31 -2.83
N ARG A 615 -1.30 -26.80 -2.27
CA ARG A 615 -1.13 -28.16 -1.76
C ARG A 615 -0.50 -28.13 -0.37
N ARG A 616 -0.77 -29.16 0.44
CA ARG A 616 -0.04 -29.36 1.70
C ARG A 616 1.48 -29.46 1.42
N GLY A 617 2.28 -28.73 2.19
CA GLY A 617 3.73 -28.61 2.03
C GLY A 617 4.18 -27.45 1.13
N ASP A 618 3.24 -26.70 0.54
CA ASP A 618 3.59 -25.54 -0.26
C ASP A 618 4.16 -24.41 0.60
N LYS A 619 5.22 -23.78 0.07
CA LYS A 619 5.80 -22.56 0.64
C LYS A 619 4.99 -21.36 0.14
N VAL A 620 4.42 -20.57 1.05
CA VAL A 620 3.55 -19.43 0.71
C VAL A 620 4.01 -18.14 1.35
N LEU A 621 3.63 -17.00 0.77
CA LEU A 621 3.93 -15.64 1.19
C LEU A 621 2.63 -14.95 1.59
N GLN A 622 2.58 -14.33 2.75
CA GLN A 622 1.49 -13.45 3.14
C GLN A 622 1.58 -12.11 2.38
N LEU A 623 0.47 -11.65 1.81
CA LEU A 623 0.37 -10.40 1.02
C LEU A 623 -0.27 -9.24 1.78
N VAL A 624 -1.04 -9.53 2.82
CA VAL A 624 -1.80 -8.54 3.61
C VAL A 624 -1.47 -8.71 5.10
N ASN A 625 -1.31 -7.63 5.86
CA ASN A 625 -1.07 -7.75 7.30
C ASN A 625 -2.31 -8.32 8.00
N GLN A 626 -2.11 -9.29 8.90
CA GLN A 626 -3.12 -9.80 9.84
C GLN A 626 -2.60 -9.63 11.27
N PRO A 627 -2.74 -8.43 11.86
CA PRO A 627 -2.17 -8.12 13.18
C PRO A 627 -2.70 -9.02 14.30
N GLU A 628 -3.98 -9.39 14.22
CA GLU A 628 -4.66 -10.27 15.18
C GLU A 628 -3.99 -11.64 15.27
N SER A 629 -3.61 -12.18 14.12
CA SER A 629 -2.89 -13.45 13.98
C SER A 629 -1.38 -13.31 14.17
N GLN A 630 -0.86 -12.10 14.37
CA GLN A 630 0.58 -11.79 14.39
C GLN A 630 1.33 -12.23 13.11
N VAL A 631 0.67 -12.21 11.95
CA VAL A 631 1.27 -12.53 10.65
C VAL A 631 1.30 -11.28 9.78
N PHE A 632 2.45 -10.98 9.19
CA PHE A 632 2.69 -9.75 8.45
C PHE A 632 2.94 -10.00 6.96
N ASN A 633 2.69 -8.97 6.16
CA ASN A 633 2.99 -8.96 4.73
C ASN A 633 4.49 -9.25 4.50
N GLY A 634 4.77 -10.27 3.69
CA GLY A 634 6.11 -10.75 3.42
C GLY A 634 6.53 -11.95 4.28
N ASP A 635 5.73 -12.36 5.26
CA ASP A 635 6.00 -13.57 6.02
C ASP A 635 5.86 -14.81 5.15
N ILE A 636 6.80 -15.74 5.32
CA ILE A 636 6.85 -17.00 4.58
C ILE A 636 6.31 -18.10 5.48
N GLY A 637 5.22 -18.73 5.05
CA GLY A 637 4.59 -19.85 5.73
C GLY A 637 4.67 -21.15 4.93
N GLU A 638 4.18 -22.22 5.54
CA GLU A 638 4.00 -23.51 4.89
C GLU A 638 2.58 -24.01 5.09
N ILE A 639 1.94 -24.50 4.04
CA ILE A 639 0.60 -25.09 4.13
C ILE A 639 0.70 -26.42 4.88
N VAL A 640 0.18 -26.47 6.11
CA VAL A 640 0.22 -27.68 6.94
C VAL A 640 -0.96 -28.61 6.68
N SER A 641 -2.12 -28.07 6.29
CA SER A 641 -3.34 -28.83 6.03
C SER A 641 -4.23 -28.20 4.95
N VAL A 642 -4.99 -29.06 4.26
CA VAL A 642 -5.99 -28.69 3.25
C VAL A 642 -7.27 -29.47 3.57
N PHE A 643 -8.40 -28.77 3.68
CA PHE A 643 -9.71 -29.36 3.97
C PHE A 643 -10.71 -28.99 2.89
N TYR A 644 -11.46 -29.98 2.42
CA TYR A 644 -12.59 -29.73 1.53
C TYR A 644 -13.84 -29.39 2.32
N ALA A 645 -14.75 -28.64 1.69
CA ALA A 645 -16.05 -28.28 2.27
C ALA A 645 -16.82 -29.46 2.90
N LYS A 646 -16.69 -30.67 2.36
CA LYS A 646 -17.41 -31.86 2.89
C LYS A 646 -16.83 -32.41 4.20
N GLU A 647 -15.67 -31.92 4.63
CA GLU A 647 -14.86 -32.52 5.70
C GLU A 647 -14.75 -31.65 6.96
N ASN A 648 -15.37 -30.47 6.97
CA ASN A 648 -15.31 -29.55 8.10
C ASN A 648 -16.67 -28.97 8.47
N VAL A 649 -16.76 -28.48 9.71
CA VAL A 649 -18.00 -27.95 10.31
C VAL A 649 -18.48 -26.68 9.58
N GLU A 650 -17.54 -25.88 9.07
CA GLU A 650 -17.83 -24.65 8.34
C GLU A 650 -18.36 -24.90 6.93
N GLN A 651 -18.22 -26.12 6.43
CA GLN A 651 -18.58 -26.55 5.08
C GLN A 651 -17.92 -25.71 3.96
N GLN A 652 -16.68 -25.29 4.16
CA GLN A 652 -15.93 -24.48 3.18
C GLN A 652 -14.60 -25.12 2.81
N ASP A 653 -14.12 -24.87 1.60
CA ASP A 653 -12.74 -25.22 1.24
C ASP A 653 -11.80 -24.28 2.01
N MET A 654 -10.88 -24.85 2.79
CA MET A 654 -9.96 -24.09 3.62
C MET A 654 -8.55 -24.71 3.66
N ILE A 655 -7.56 -23.86 3.85
CA ILE A 655 -6.18 -24.27 4.10
C ILE A 655 -5.72 -23.72 5.45
N ILE A 656 -4.84 -24.46 6.11
CA ILE A 656 -4.15 -24.00 7.31
C ILE A 656 -2.69 -23.78 6.93
N VAL A 657 -2.19 -22.58 7.19
CA VAL A 657 -0.80 -22.18 6.93
C VAL A 657 -0.10 -21.96 8.27
N SER A 658 1.07 -22.56 8.45
CA SER A 658 1.93 -22.31 9.61
C SER A 658 3.00 -21.28 9.25
N PHE A 659 2.97 -20.14 9.94
CA PHE A 659 3.97 -19.08 9.90
C PHE A 659 4.80 -19.14 11.18
N ASP A 660 5.99 -19.74 11.11
CA ASP A 660 6.88 -19.94 12.26
C ASP A 660 6.19 -20.54 13.50
N GLY A 661 5.27 -21.49 13.29
CA GLY A 661 4.51 -22.16 14.36
C GLY A 661 3.15 -21.55 14.67
N ILE A 662 2.86 -20.34 14.15
CA ILE A 662 1.53 -19.73 14.24
C ILE A 662 0.66 -20.28 13.12
N GLU A 663 -0.42 -20.97 13.45
CA GLU A 663 -1.36 -21.53 12.46
C GLU A 663 -2.48 -20.53 12.16
N VAL A 664 -2.62 -20.17 10.89
CA VAL A 664 -3.68 -19.29 10.39
C VAL A 664 -4.52 -20.02 9.36
N THR A 665 -5.84 -19.91 9.49
CA THR A 665 -6.80 -20.55 8.59
C THR A 665 -7.23 -19.56 7.51
N TYR A 666 -7.19 -20.00 6.26
CA TYR A 666 -7.65 -19.23 5.11
C TYR A 666 -8.79 -19.99 4.43
N THR A 667 -9.93 -19.33 4.32
CA THR A 667 -11.03 -19.82 3.49
C THR A 667 -10.71 -19.54 2.02
N LYS A 668 -11.43 -20.17 1.09
CA LYS A 668 -11.21 -19.97 -0.36
C LYS A 668 -11.23 -18.49 -0.80
N PRO A 669 -12.13 -17.62 -0.31
CA PRO A 669 -12.06 -16.17 -0.56
C PRO A 669 -10.79 -15.49 -0.04
N ASP A 670 -10.24 -15.94 1.10
CA ASP A 670 -9.04 -15.36 1.73
C ASP A 670 -7.75 -15.73 1.01
N LEU A 671 -7.81 -16.65 0.04
CA LEU A 671 -6.63 -17.06 -0.75
C LEU A 671 -6.05 -15.94 -1.62
N ASN A 672 -6.77 -14.82 -1.80
CA ASN A 672 -6.20 -13.60 -2.37
C ASN A 672 -5.15 -12.93 -1.47
N GLN A 673 -5.09 -13.28 -0.18
CA GLN A 673 -4.15 -12.74 0.79
C GLN A 673 -2.81 -13.48 0.81
N ILE A 674 -2.67 -14.58 0.07
CA ILE A 674 -1.44 -15.36 -0.01
C ILE A 674 -1.05 -15.67 -1.47
N THR A 675 0.21 -16.04 -1.68
CA THR A 675 0.74 -16.55 -2.95
C THR A 675 1.87 -17.55 -2.71
N HIS A 676 2.31 -18.31 -3.71
CA HIS A 676 3.51 -19.15 -3.55
C HIS A 676 4.78 -18.31 -3.35
N ALA A 677 5.71 -18.85 -2.56
CA ALA A 677 6.93 -18.16 -2.13
C ALA A 677 8.24 -18.87 -2.50
N TYR A 678 8.20 -19.88 -3.37
CA TYR A 678 9.43 -20.53 -3.87
C TYR A 678 10.33 -19.52 -4.60
N CYS A 679 9.69 -18.65 -5.38
CA CYS A 679 10.25 -17.44 -5.93
C CYS A 679 9.49 -16.22 -5.37
N CYS A 680 10.21 -15.18 -4.99
CA CYS A 680 9.63 -13.90 -4.59
C CYS A 680 10.40 -12.73 -5.20
N SER A 681 9.81 -11.54 -5.12
CA SER A 681 10.49 -10.34 -5.58
C SER A 681 11.61 -9.92 -4.62
N ILE A 682 12.62 -9.25 -5.15
CA ILE A 682 13.74 -8.74 -4.34
C ILE A 682 13.24 -7.72 -3.30
N HIS A 683 12.23 -6.90 -3.64
CA HIS A 683 11.58 -5.99 -2.70
C HIS A 683 10.92 -6.75 -1.53
N LYS A 684 10.20 -7.85 -1.81
CA LYS A 684 9.55 -8.68 -0.79
C LYS A 684 10.54 -9.50 0.05
N SER A 685 11.82 -9.55 -0.33
CA SER A 685 12.88 -10.17 0.46
C SER A 685 13.72 -9.17 1.26
N GLN A 686 13.36 -7.88 1.29
CA GLN A 686 13.99 -6.92 2.20
C GLN A 686 13.76 -7.31 3.66
N GLY A 687 14.75 -7.04 4.50
CA GLY A 687 14.79 -7.55 5.87
C GLY A 687 14.73 -9.08 5.92
N SER A 688 15.08 -9.82 4.86
CA SER A 688 15.08 -11.29 4.75
C SER A 688 16.47 -11.85 4.51
N GLU A 689 16.72 -13.09 4.92
CA GLU A 689 18.01 -13.76 4.67
C GLU A 689 17.79 -15.27 4.57
N PHE A 690 18.47 -15.91 3.61
CA PHE A 690 18.26 -17.31 3.26
C PHE A 690 19.60 -18.06 3.16
N PRO A 691 19.68 -19.34 3.57
CA PRO A 691 20.87 -20.16 3.37
C PRO A 691 21.34 -20.18 1.91
N ILE A 692 20.42 -20.39 0.96
CA ILE A 692 20.72 -20.46 -0.47
C ILE A 692 19.86 -19.44 -1.20
N VAL A 693 20.50 -18.56 -1.97
CA VAL A 693 19.81 -17.63 -2.88
C VAL A 693 20.15 -17.98 -4.32
N ILE A 694 19.12 -18.09 -5.15
CA ILE A 694 19.25 -18.25 -6.60
C ILE A 694 18.71 -16.99 -7.26
N MET A 695 19.54 -16.31 -8.04
CA MET A 695 19.21 -15.02 -8.64
C MET A 695 19.31 -15.10 -10.17
N PRO A 696 18.17 -15.22 -10.89
CA PRO A 696 18.15 -15.06 -12.33
C PRO A 696 18.44 -13.60 -12.74
N ILE A 697 19.34 -13.40 -13.72
CA ILE A 697 19.68 -12.09 -14.28
C ILE A 697 19.69 -12.20 -15.81
N VAL A 698 18.65 -11.65 -16.46
CA VAL A 698 18.45 -11.75 -17.90
C VAL A 698 18.03 -10.43 -18.52
N LYS A 699 18.25 -10.26 -19.82
CA LYS A 699 17.95 -8.99 -20.53
C LYS A 699 16.49 -8.56 -20.45
N SER A 700 15.55 -9.50 -20.34
CA SER A 700 14.13 -9.17 -20.16
C SER A 700 13.86 -8.40 -18.86
N TYR A 701 14.78 -8.42 -17.90
CA TYR A 701 14.70 -7.63 -16.67
C TYR A 701 15.31 -6.23 -16.78
N ASN A 702 15.87 -5.82 -17.94
CA ASN A 702 16.65 -4.58 -18.08
C ASN A 702 15.97 -3.33 -17.51
N ARG A 703 14.63 -3.23 -17.56
CA ARG A 703 13.88 -2.11 -16.96
C ARG A 703 14.09 -2.01 -15.44
N MET A 704 14.18 -3.16 -14.75
CA MET A 704 14.32 -3.26 -13.30
C MET A 704 15.78 -3.43 -12.86
N LEU A 705 16.66 -3.99 -13.70
CA LEU A 705 18.07 -4.23 -13.36
C LEU A 705 18.79 -2.91 -13.06
N ARG A 706 19.07 -2.70 -11.76
CA ARG A 706 19.82 -1.58 -11.20
C ARG A 706 20.78 -2.09 -10.15
N ARG A 707 21.83 -1.32 -9.87
CA ARG A 707 22.87 -1.68 -8.89
C ARG A 707 22.29 -2.06 -7.52
N ASN A 708 21.46 -1.21 -6.93
CA ASN A 708 20.88 -1.43 -5.59
C ASN A 708 19.96 -2.65 -5.54
N LEU A 709 19.20 -2.90 -6.61
CA LEU A 709 18.37 -4.10 -6.72
C LEU A 709 19.24 -5.37 -6.69
N ILE A 710 20.31 -5.39 -7.48
CA ILE A 710 21.21 -6.54 -7.54
C ILE A 710 21.92 -6.72 -6.20
N TYR A 711 22.49 -5.63 -5.65
CA TYR A 711 23.13 -5.62 -4.33
C TYR A 711 22.21 -6.16 -3.23
N THR A 712 20.96 -5.68 -3.20
CA THR A 712 19.96 -6.13 -2.22
C THR A 712 19.67 -7.62 -2.37
N GLY A 713 19.51 -8.12 -3.61
CA GLY A 713 19.23 -9.53 -3.89
C GLY A 713 20.36 -10.46 -3.47
N ILE A 714 21.62 -10.14 -3.84
CA ILE A 714 22.76 -11.02 -3.53
C ILE A 714 23.06 -11.07 -2.03
N THR A 715 22.86 -9.97 -1.30
CA THR A 715 23.14 -9.88 0.14
C THR A 715 22.12 -10.62 1.01
N ARG A 716 21.01 -11.08 0.42
CA ARG A 716 20.08 -11.99 1.11
C ARG A 716 20.68 -13.38 1.35
N SER A 717 21.76 -13.75 0.66
CA SER A 717 22.41 -15.06 0.84
C SER A 717 23.23 -15.15 2.13
N LYS A 718 23.08 -16.26 2.86
CA LYS A 718 23.87 -16.60 4.06
C LYS A 718 24.97 -17.63 3.81
N LYS A 719 24.81 -18.55 2.87
CA LYS A 719 25.78 -19.64 2.62
C LYS A 719 26.16 -19.80 1.16
N PHE A 720 25.18 -19.84 0.25
CA PHE A 720 25.44 -20.07 -1.17
C PHE A 720 24.66 -19.09 -2.04
N LEU A 721 25.34 -18.46 -2.98
CA LEU A 721 24.74 -17.61 -4.02
C LEU A 721 24.91 -18.27 -5.38
N ILE A 722 23.81 -18.52 -6.07
CA ILE A 722 23.81 -19.03 -7.44
C ILE A 722 23.20 -17.96 -8.33
N ILE A 723 23.99 -17.44 -9.26
CA ILE A 723 23.54 -16.49 -10.27
C ILE A 723 23.34 -17.26 -11.57
N CYS A 724 22.23 -17.04 -12.25
CA CYS A 724 21.96 -17.69 -13.54
C CYS A 724 21.47 -16.68 -14.57
N GLY A 725 22.00 -16.74 -15.79
CA GLY A 725 21.55 -15.88 -16.88
C GLY A 725 22.69 -15.29 -17.69
N GLU A 726 22.54 -14.04 -18.09
CA GLU A 726 23.40 -13.38 -19.08
C GLU A 726 24.35 -12.39 -18.41
N GLU A 727 25.66 -12.61 -18.56
CA GLU A 727 26.71 -11.75 -17.98
C GLU A 727 26.58 -10.29 -18.46
N ALA A 728 26.23 -10.08 -19.73
CA ALA A 728 25.99 -8.74 -20.28
C ALA A 728 24.83 -8.01 -19.58
N ALA A 729 23.76 -8.71 -19.19
CA ALA A 729 22.65 -8.13 -18.46
C ALA A 729 23.08 -7.77 -17.02
N PHE A 730 23.92 -8.60 -16.40
CA PHE A 730 24.50 -8.32 -15.10
C PHE A 730 25.41 -7.09 -15.15
N GLN A 731 26.36 -7.04 -16.08
CA GLN A 731 27.24 -5.88 -16.26
C GLN A 731 26.44 -4.61 -16.51
N SER A 732 25.42 -4.67 -17.37
CA SER A 732 24.54 -3.54 -17.61
C SER A 732 23.83 -3.08 -16.33
N GLY A 733 23.29 -4.00 -15.52
CA GLY A 733 22.62 -3.68 -14.27
C GLY A 733 23.55 -3.09 -13.20
N VAL A 734 24.81 -3.51 -13.13
CA VAL A 734 25.81 -2.98 -12.18
C VAL A 734 26.33 -1.61 -12.59
N ASN A 735 26.57 -1.42 -13.90
CA ASN A 735 27.02 -0.15 -14.47
C ASN A 735 25.92 0.91 -14.44
N ARG A 736 24.66 0.47 -14.49
CA ARG A 736 23.50 1.35 -14.34
C ARG A 736 23.47 1.88 -12.91
N LEU A 737 24.07 3.06 -12.77
CA LEU A 737 23.77 3.98 -11.69
C LEU A 737 22.27 4.26 -11.72
N ASP A 738 21.69 4.69 -10.60
CA ASP A 738 20.34 5.25 -10.67
C ASP A 738 20.35 6.43 -11.65
N ASP A 739 19.96 6.18 -12.90
CA ASP A 739 19.85 7.20 -13.96
C ASP A 739 18.79 8.26 -13.63
N ALA A 740 18.10 8.11 -12.49
CA ALA A 740 17.32 9.16 -11.86
C ALA A 740 17.69 9.18 -10.38
N MET A 741 18.72 9.93 -10.02
CA MET A 741 18.89 10.43 -8.65
C MET A 741 17.53 11.01 -8.25
N ARG A 742 16.91 10.47 -7.19
CA ARG A 742 15.58 10.93 -6.79
C ARG A 742 15.65 12.45 -6.59
N GLN A 743 14.74 13.16 -7.25
CA GLN A 743 14.63 14.61 -7.15
C GLN A 743 14.08 14.95 -5.75
N THR A 744 14.96 15.38 -4.85
CA THR A 744 14.67 15.74 -3.46
C THR A 744 15.44 16.99 -3.07
N THR A 745 14.97 17.73 -2.07
CA THR A 745 15.69 18.88 -1.51
C THR A 745 16.01 18.74 -0.03
N LEU A 746 15.71 17.58 0.57
CA LEU A 746 15.93 17.33 1.98
C LEU A 746 17.38 17.58 2.42
N ALA A 747 18.36 17.10 1.63
CA ALA A 747 19.76 17.27 1.96
C ALA A 747 20.21 18.74 1.96
N SER A 748 19.80 19.52 0.94
CA SER A 748 20.13 20.95 0.87
C SER A 748 19.44 21.74 1.97
N ARG A 749 18.15 21.48 2.23
CA ARG A 749 17.40 22.14 3.30
C ARG A 749 17.97 21.88 4.69
N LEU A 750 18.52 20.69 4.95
CA LEU A 750 19.20 20.38 6.21
C LEU A 750 20.53 21.13 6.37
N GLN A 751 21.20 21.45 5.26
CA GLN A 751 22.47 22.18 5.24
C GLN A 751 22.28 23.70 5.30
N GLU A 752 21.14 24.22 4.83
CA GLU A 752 20.78 25.63 4.96
C GLU A 752 20.71 26.04 6.45
N SER A 753 21.37 27.14 6.82
CA SER A 753 21.28 27.73 8.17
C SER A 753 19.97 28.50 8.34
N GLN A 754 19.49 28.69 9.58
CA GLN A 754 18.22 29.35 9.97
C GLN A 754 18.09 30.86 9.58
N GLY A 755 18.59 31.29 8.42
CA GLY A 755 18.71 32.71 8.06
C GLY A 755 17.66 33.25 7.08
N GLU A 756 16.97 32.42 6.31
CA GLU A 756 16.01 32.90 5.32
C GLU A 756 14.59 32.47 5.69
N VAL A 757 13.83 33.41 6.26
CA VAL A 757 12.38 33.34 6.34
C VAL A 757 11.86 33.32 4.90
N GLN A 758 11.54 32.13 4.40
CA GLN A 758 10.83 32.00 3.14
C GLN A 758 9.37 32.36 3.41
N MET A 759 8.91 33.45 2.79
CA MET A 759 7.49 33.83 2.76
C MET A 759 6.84 33.12 1.58
N VAL A 760 5.68 32.50 1.79
CA VAL A 760 4.86 31.95 0.69
C VAL A 760 3.48 32.59 0.77
N THR A 761 2.95 32.95 -0.38
CA THR A 761 1.59 33.48 -0.48
C THR A 761 0.59 32.34 -0.44
N VAL A 762 -0.25 32.31 0.59
CA VAL A 762 -1.38 31.38 0.71
C VAL A 762 -2.66 32.22 0.77
N ASN A 763 -3.62 31.95 -0.12
CA ASN A 763 -4.89 32.70 -0.18
C ASN A 763 -4.74 34.24 -0.28
N GLY A 764 -3.63 34.73 -0.86
CA GLY A 764 -3.36 36.16 -1.01
C GLY A 764 -2.68 36.84 0.19
N GLU A 765 -2.37 36.11 1.26
CA GLU A 765 -1.60 36.61 2.41
C GLU A 765 -0.17 36.05 2.40
N GLU A 766 0.82 36.90 2.67
CA GLU A 766 2.20 36.46 2.89
C GLU A 766 2.31 35.82 4.27
N MET A 767 2.48 34.50 4.30
CA MET A 767 2.65 33.75 5.52
C MET A 767 4.07 33.22 5.63
N ASP A 768 4.60 33.28 6.86
CA ASP A 768 5.85 32.62 7.23
C ASP A 768 5.65 31.11 7.09
N VAL A 769 6.43 30.48 6.21
CA VAL A 769 6.32 29.06 5.91
C VAL A 769 6.58 28.18 7.13
N GLU A 770 7.24 28.68 8.18
CA GLU A 770 7.46 27.93 9.42
C GLU A 770 6.19 27.72 10.26
N ASN A 771 5.13 28.50 10.02
CA ASN A 771 3.89 28.54 10.79
C ASN A 771 2.65 28.01 10.07
N ILE A 772 2.79 27.49 8.85
CA ILE A 772 1.65 27.01 8.04
C ILE A 772 1.43 25.50 8.27
N SER A 773 0.22 25.16 8.65
CA SER A 773 -0.27 23.80 8.86
C SER A 773 -0.98 23.27 7.61
N PRO A 774 -1.00 21.94 7.34
CA PRO A 774 -1.82 21.35 6.29
C PRO A 774 -3.33 21.65 6.43
N TYR A 775 -3.77 21.99 7.65
CA TYR A 775 -5.15 22.39 7.95
C TYR A 775 -5.49 23.83 7.54
N ASP A 776 -4.49 24.66 7.23
CA ASP A 776 -4.71 26.02 6.73
C ASP A 776 -5.09 26.03 5.22
N PHE A 777 -5.08 24.86 4.58
CA PHE A 777 -5.41 24.61 3.18
C PHE A 777 -6.70 23.79 2.97
N MET A 778 -7.37 23.37 4.05
CA MET A 778 -8.74 22.82 4.03
C MET A 778 -9.73 23.91 4.42
#